data_AF-A0A4Y7JRP8-F1
#
_entry.id   AF-A0A4Y7JRP8-F1
#
_cell.length_a   1.000
_cell.length_b   1.000
_cell.length_c   1.000
_cell.angle_alpha   90.00
_cell.angle_beta   90.00
_cell.angle_gamma   90.00
#
_symmetry.space_group_name_H-M   'P 1'
#
loop_
_entity.id
_entity.type
_entity.pdbx_description
1 polymer ?
#
loop_
_entity_poly.entity_id
_entity_poly.type
_entity_poly.pdbx_seq_one_letter_code
_entity_poly.pdbx_strand_id
1 'polypeptide(L)'
;MMMRSRISKLFGFLVIFSSLFQLGITAANTGSTKPQAYVTLLYGDEFLLGVRVLGKSIRDTGSKKDMVVLVSDGVSDYAKDLLQADGWIVEVISLLANPNQVRPKRFWGVYTKLKIFNMTKYSKVVYLDADTIVVKSIEDLFKCQKFCANLKHSERMNSGVMVVEPSDKIFKDMMSKITTLHSYTGGDQGFLNSYFTGFANAHVFEPNLSPEVMKSRPVPDMERLSTLYNADVGLYMLANKWMVEEKELRVIHYTLGPLKPWDWWTSWLLKPVDVWQLSGATQNVREQLQETLPGTGGGSNPNDDRVVKFLFLLPLLALVFCFYRSFTKMQKDFFVSTNSLCDNIRHVYYRFRSGGGLAYSAVGVSPTSIISSKEQEFVDTEDFSRILRSFCALFWPGIGSKVPLWSIKAKASVVHDRYIIDLVKVNIRHFPIGSHPPAYLGGLSILVCFTAALVSLGLAFSLVPRQVMPWTASAHAGALSTNSESFAYEAGKGHQRHVSACDAASWYYGLGMAFLAVTAPSLPCLFGITALFPRLGLMVAGGIILASFMTYSSEHLAIRAFLRGWEERDAPRTRIGNHSQLFNVGKGRYPIRLQNSYKVCASLSVEEPLTSTNSTNNLGFRNSEEIMAAEANLLVGTYNRAAVVVASGKGCTLYDVEGKEYLDMASGIAVNALGHGDEDWVNAVTQQANILTHVSNVYYSVPQLELAKRLVDGSFADRVFFCNSGTEANEAAIKFARKYQRFSHPDEKQPAAEFISFTNSFHGRTMGALALTSKEQYRLPFEPVMPGVSFLEYGNIEAAKEAIQRGKTAAVFVEPIQGEGGIYSATKEFLQSLRDACDAAGSLLVFDEVQCGLGRAGYLWAHEIYGVFPDIMTLAKPLAGGLPIGAVLMTEKVASAINYGDHGSTFAGSPLVCNAAVAVFDKVTKPGFLASVTKKGEYLKELLLQKLGGNKHVKEIRGTGLIVGVELDVSASPLVDACRNSGLLILTAGKGNVVRIVPPLVISEQELELGVNILSKCMSAIDEKSLQVNVTRLTVVKFTGILLCST
;
A
#
# COMPACT_ATOMS: atom_id res chain seq x y z
N MET A 1 54.51 -49.17 -29.34
CA MET A 1 54.67 -50.54 -29.88
C MET A 1 53.68 -51.48 -29.17
N MET A 2 53.38 -52.65 -29.73
CA MET A 2 52.12 -53.38 -29.47
C MET A 2 52.06 -54.19 -28.16
N MET A 3 50.85 -54.25 -27.61
CA MET A 3 50.16 -55.37 -26.92
C MET A 3 50.89 -56.32 -25.94
N ARG A 4 50.32 -56.35 -24.72
CA ARG A 4 49.79 -57.52 -23.98
C ARG A 4 50.59 -58.84 -24.01
N SER A 5 50.90 -59.39 -22.81
CA SER A 5 50.09 -60.50 -22.23
C SER A 5 50.60 -61.02 -20.86
N ARG A 6 49.72 -60.91 -19.85
CA ARG A 6 49.43 -61.91 -18.78
C ARG A 6 50.49 -62.34 -17.72
N ILE A 7 50.01 -62.23 -16.46
CA ILE A 7 50.02 -63.26 -15.39
C ILE A 7 51.40 -63.49 -14.72
N SER A 8 51.63 -62.95 -13.52
CA SER A 8 51.25 -63.47 -12.18
C SER A 8 52.17 -64.58 -11.64
N LYS A 9 52.32 -64.61 -10.29
CA LYS A 9 53.25 -65.44 -9.50
C LYS A 9 54.74 -65.07 -9.69
N LEU A 10 55.28 -64.26 -8.77
CA LEU A 10 56.52 -64.54 -7.99
C LEU A 10 56.91 -63.29 -7.17
N PHE A 11 56.22 -63.05 -6.06
CA PHE A 11 56.81 -62.46 -4.86
C PHE A 11 56.06 -63.00 -3.61
N GLY A 12 55.83 -64.32 -3.62
CA GLY A 12 55.78 -65.06 -2.36
C GLY A 12 57.22 -65.26 -1.85
N PHE A 13 57.35 -65.70 -0.60
CA PHE A 13 58.63 -65.97 0.07
C PHE A 13 59.49 -64.74 0.45
N LEU A 14 58.89 -63.78 1.16
CA LEU A 14 59.25 -63.67 2.58
C LEU A 14 57.99 -64.04 3.40
N VAL A 15 57.86 -65.28 3.87
CA VAL A 15 58.61 -65.85 5.02
C VAL A 15 58.29 -65.02 6.27
N ILE A 16 57.14 -65.32 6.88
CA ILE A 16 57.07 -66.21 8.06
C ILE A 16 57.78 -65.56 9.25
N PHE A 17 57.06 -64.65 9.92
CA PHE A 17 57.05 -64.58 11.37
C PHE A 17 55.65 -64.17 11.84
N SER A 18 55.08 -64.97 12.74
CA SER A 18 53.84 -64.73 13.52
C SER A 18 52.50 -64.53 12.80
N SER A 19 52.16 -65.39 11.82
CA SER A 19 50.75 -65.73 11.55
C SER A 19 50.51 -67.22 11.76
N LEU A 20 50.03 -67.57 12.97
CA LEU A 20 49.25 -68.77 13.35
C LEU A 20 49.42 -69.09 14.86
N PHE A 21 48.72 -68.32 15.71
CA PHE A 21 48.15 -68.88 16.93
C PHE A 21 46.71 -68.39 17.04
N GLN A 22 45.82 -69.16 16.40
CA GLN A 22 44.41 -68.86 16.25
C GLN A 22 43.62 -69.93 17.00
N LEU A 23 43.34 -69.69 18.29
CA LEU A 23 42.31 -70.31 19.15
C LEU A 23 42.66 -70.03 20.63
N GLY A 24 41.78 -69.37 21.38
CA GLY A 24 42.07 -69.08 22.81
C GLY A 24 41.28 -67.95 23.45
N ILE A 25 39.94 -68.04 23.41
CA ILE A 25 38.94 -67.38 24.29
C ILE A 25 39.47 -66.28 25.25
N THR A 26 39.13 -65.02 24.96
CA THR A 26 38.76 -64.04 26.01
C THR A 26 37.50 -63.30 25.57
N ALA A 27 36.36 -63.66 26.14
CA ALA A 27 35.13 -62.88 25.98
C ALA A 27 35.25 -61.59 26.80
N ALA A 28 35.38 -60.44 26.11
CA ALA A 28 35.22 -59.12 26.70
C ALA A 28 33.92 -58.51 26.18
N ASN A 29 32.99 -58.25 27.10
CA ASN A 29 31.68 -57.65 26.83
C ASN A 29 31.84 -56.26 26.20
N THR A 30 31.63 -56.12 24.89
CA THR A 30 31.41 -54.82 24.25
C THR A 30 29.91 -54.59 24.12
N GLY A 31 29.34 -53.88 25.10
CA GLY A 31 27.91 -53.61 25.15
C GLY A 31 27.42 -52.88 23.89
N SER A 32 26.43 -53.46 23.21
CA SER A 32 25.79 -52.85 22.04
C SER A 32 25.02 -51.59 22.45
N THR A 33 25.66 -50.44 22.32
CA THR A 33 25.01 -49.13 22.49
C THR A 33 24.06 -48.90 21.31
N LYS A 34 22.76 -48.69 21.58
CA LYS A 34 21.76 -48.39 20.54
C LYS A 34 22.24 -47.21 19.65
N PRO A 35 22.01 -47.27 18.32
CA PRO A 35 22.45 -46.23 17.39
C PRO A 35 21.88 -44.85 17.72
N GLN A 36 22.46 -43.81 17.13
CA GLN A 36 22.01 -42.42 17.24
C GLN A 36 21.62 -41.90 15.87
N ALA A 37 20.60 -41.04 15.79
CA ALA A 37 20.05 -40.58 14.52
C ALA A 37 19.80 -39.07 14.46
N TYR A 38 19.98 -38.51 13.26
CA TYR A 38 19.37 -37.27 12.82
C TYR A 38 17.97 -37.58 12.29
N VAL A 39 16.97 -36.78 12.64
CA VAL A 39 15.57 -37.02 12.23
C VAL A 39 14.94 -35.75 11.68
N THR A 40 14.14 -35.88 10.61
CA THR A 40 13.29 -34.81 10.08
C THR A 40 11.92 -35.33 9.63
N LEU A 41 11.00 -34.42 9.28
CA LEU A 41 9.64 -34.75 8.81
C LEU A 41 9.43 -34.28 7.37
N LEU A 42 8.67 -35.05 6.58
CA LEU A 42 8.18 -34.62 5.27
C LEU A 42 6.68 -34.86 5.12
N TYR A 43 5.94 -33.76 4.92
CA TYR A 43 4.47 -33.79 4.81
C TYR A 43 3.95 -33.90 3.36
N GLY A 44 4.75 -33.45 2.39
CA GLY A 44 4.39 -33.39 0.98
C GLY A 44 5.59 -33.00 0.12
N ASP A 45 5.52 -33.33 -1.17
CA ASP A 45 6.62 -33.20 -2.13
C ASP A 45 7.13 -31.76 -2.28
N GLU A 46 6.33 -30.74 -1.94
CA GLU A 46 6.72 -29.33 -2.02
C GLU A 46 7.88 -28.95 -1.08
N PHE A 47 8.14 -29.78 -0.05
CA PHE A 47 9.27 -29.60 0.88
C PHE A 47 10.41 -30.61 0.65
N LEU A 48 10.30 -31.50 -0.35
CA LEU A 48 11.27 -32.58 -0.63
C LEU A 48 12.70 -32.05 -0.75
N LEU A 49 12.89 -30.95 -1.49
CA LEU A 49 14.21 -30.37 -1.69
C LEU A 49 14.82 -29.80 -0.39
N GLY A 50 13.99 -29.37 0.56
CA GLY A 50 14.43 -29.00 1.91
C GLY A 50 15.09 -30.16 2.65
N VAL A 51 14.45 -31.32 2.62
CA VAL A 51 14.98 -32.55 3.22
C VAL A 51 16.23 -33.04 2.48
N ARG A 52 16.27 -32.97 1.14
CA ARG A 52 17.47 -33.34 0.36
C ARG A 52 18.69 -32.47 0.71
N VAL A 53 18.52 -31.14 0.77
CA VAL A 53 19.58 -30.19 1.15
C VAL A 53 20.05 -30.42 2.58
N LEU A 54 19.12 -30.58 3.54
CA LEU A 54 19.43 -30.91 4.93
C LEU A 54 20.28 -32.20 5.03
N GLY A 55 19.88 -33.25 4.32
CA GLY A 55 20.58 -34.53 4.31
C GLY A 55 22.00 -34.42 3.73
N LYS A 56 22.16 -33.66 2.64
CA LYS A 56 23.50 -33.39 2.08
C LYS A 56 24.36 -32.62 3.10
N SER A 57 23.84 -31.55 3.71
CA SER A 57 24.58 -30.78 4.71
C SER A 57 25.03 -31.63 5.90
N ILE A 58 24.20 -32.54 6.39
CA ILE A 58 24.57 -33.49 7.46
C ILE A 58 25.72 -34.39 6.99
N ARG A 59 25.65 -34.96 5.78
CA ARG A 59 26.73 -35.79 5.20
C ARG A 59 28.03 -35.02 5.01
N ASP A 60 27.95 -33.76 4.57
CA ASP A 60 29.12 -32.89 4.34
C ASP A 60 29.90 -32.62 5.65
N THR A 61 29.28 -32.77 6.83
CA THR A 61 29.99 -32.73 8.12
C THR A 61 30.87 -33.97 8.40
N GLY A 62 30.77 -35.01 7.58
CA GLY A 62 31.45 -36.29 7.79
C GLY A 62 30.78 -37.21 8.82
N SER A 63 29.55 -36.87 9.26
CA SER A 63 28.81 -37.69 10.21
C SER A 63 28.50 -39.09 9.67
N LYS A 64 28.52 -40.09 10.57
CA LYS A 64 28.19 -41.50 10.29
C LYS A 64 26.93 -41.97 11.02
N LYS A 65 26.14 -41.04 11.57
CA LYS A 65 24.88 -41.36 12.26
C LYS A 65 23.77 -41.59 11.23
N ASP A 66 22.77 -42.38 11.62
CA ASP A 66 21.60 -42.65 10.79
C ASP A 66 20.86 -41.32 10.50
N MET A 67 20.42 -41.12 9.26
CA MET A 67 19.55 -40.01 8.88
C MET A 67 18.17 -40.58 8.58
N VAL A 68 17.16 -40.25 9.38
CA VAL A 68 15.80 -40.77 9.24
C VAL A 68 14.84 -39.66 8.85
N VAL A 69 14.02 -39.88 7.83
CA VAL A 69 12.93 -38.98 7.46
C VAL A 69 11.61 -39.71 7.70
N LEU A 70 10.77 -39.13 8.55
CA LEU A 70 9.41 -39.64 8.74
C LEU A 70 8.51 -39.00 7.70
N VAL A 71 8.04 -39.79 6.73
CA VAL A 71 7.23 -39.32 5.60
C VAL A 71 5.74 -39.60 5.85
N SER A 72 4.87 -38.62 5.59
CA SER A 72 3.43 -38.85 5.67
C SER A 72 2.84 -39.50 4.42
N ASP A 73 1.57 -39.87 4.50
CA ASP A 73 0.74 -40.41 3.41
C ASP A 73 0.62 -39.48 2.19
N GLY A 74 0.77 -38.16 2.36
CA GLY A 74 0.79 -37.18 1.27
C GLY A 74 2.06 -37.11 0.41
N VAL A 75 3.11 -37.88 0.72
CA VAL A 75 4.40 -37.88 -0.01
C VAL A 75 4.37 -38.92 -1.14
N SER A 76 4.80 -38.55 -2.34
CA SER A 76 4.83 -39.48 -3.49
C SER A 76 5.90 -40.55 -3.36
N ASP A 77 5.73 -41.67 -4.06
CA ASP A 77 6.73 -42.74 -4.06
C ASP A 77 8.04 -42.29 -4.72
N TYR A 78 7.98 -41.47 -5.76
CA TYR A 78 9.15 -40.80 -6.35
C TYR A 78 9.95 -39.98 -5.31
N ALA A 79 9.25 -39.24 -4.44
CA ALA A 79 9.90 -38.49 -3.36
C ALA A 79 10.56 -39.41 -2.32
N LYS A 80 9.94 -40.56 -2.00
CA LYS A 80 10.50 -41.58 -1.08
C LYS A 80 11.73 -42.25 -1.68
N ASP A 81 11.65 -42.70 -2.93
CA ASP A 81 12.75 -43.35 -3.65
C ASP A 81 13.97 -42.42 -3.76
N LEU A 82 13.72 -41.14 -4.05
CA LEU A 82 14.77 -40.12 -4.15
C LEU A 82 15.45 -39.84 -2.80
N LEU A 83 14.70 -39.88 -1.69
CA LEU A 83 15.25 -39.75 -0.35
C LEU A 83 16.06 -40.98 0.06
N GLN A 84 15.59 -42.19 -0.25
CA GLN A 84 16.35 -43.42 -0.03
C GLN A 84 17.67 -43.42 -0.81
N ALA A 85 17.64 -43.00 -2.08
CA ALA A 85 18.82 -42.90 -2.93
C ALA A 85 19.79 -41.78 -2.46
N ASP A 86 19.27 -40.73 -1.82
CA ASP A 86 20.06 -39.73 -1.09
C ASP A 86 20.59 -40.23 0.27
N GLY A 87 20.37 -41.50 0.64
CA GLY A 87 20.87 -42.10 1.88
C GLY A 87 20.04 -41.81 3.13
N TRP A 88 18.78 -41.38 2.98
CA TRP A 88 17.84 -41.32 4.10
C TRP A 88 17.17 -42.67 4.36
N ILE A 89 17.05 -43.03 5.64
CA ILE A 89 16.13 -44.07 6.09
C ILE A 89 14.72 -43.47 6.07
N VAL A 90 13.90 -43.91 5.11
CA VAL A 90 12.52 -43.42 4.94
C VAL A 90 11.57 -44.28 5.80
N GLU A 91 10.99 -43.68 6.84
CA GLU A 91 9.97 -44.33 7.68
C GLU A 91 8.59 -43.74 7.37
N VAL A 92 7.69 -44.54 6.79
CA VAL A 92 6.32 -44.10 6.48
C VAL A 92 5.49 -44.05 7.76
N ILE A 93 4.89 -42.89 8.04
CA ILE A 93 4.10 -42.64 9.24
C ILE A 93 2.70 -42.10 8.91
N SER A 94 1.70 -42.55 9.65
CA SER A 94 0.40 -41.87 9.69
C SER A 94 0.53 -40.46 10.31
N LEU A 95 -0.25 -39.50 9.83
CA LEU A 95 -0.36 -38.20 10.52
C LEU A 95 -1.03 -38.38 11.89
N LEU A 96 -0.49 -37.71 12.93
CA LEU A 96 -1.15 -37.73 14.24
C LEU A 96 -2.15 -36.57 14.31
N ALA A 97 -3.44 -36.89 14.23
CA ALA A 97 -4.50 -35.88 14.30
C ALA A 97 -4.50 -35.15 15.64
N ASN A 98 -4.61 -33.82 15.64
CA ASN A 98 -4.94 -33.06 16.84
C ASN A 98 -6.45 -33.27 17.15
N PRO A 99 -6.84 -33.81 18.32
CA PRO A 99 -8.25 -33.95 18.70
C PRO A 99 -8.94 -32.61 18.99
N ASN A 100 -8.19 -31.55 19.30
CA ASN A 100 -8.69 -30.23 19.69
C ASN A 100 -8.84 -29.28 18.47
N GLN A 101 -9.37 -29.79 17.35
CA GLN A 101 -9.39 -29.06 16.06
C GLN A 101 -10.34 -27.85 16.02
N VAL A 102 -9.80 -26.67 16.34
CA VAL A 102 -10.27 -25.40 15.76
C VAL A 102 -9.39 -25.11 14.54
N ARG A 103 -9.86 -25.43 13.32
CA ARG A 103 -9.03 -25.43 12.10
C ARG A 103 -8.42 -24.06 11.74
N PRO A 104 -7.08 -23.94 11.63
CA PRO A 104 -6.45 -22.94 10.78
C PRO A 104 -6.50 -23.38 9.30
N LYS A 105 -6.56 -22.43 8.36
CA LYS A 105 -6.61 -22.71 6.90
C LYS A 105 -5.28 -23.16 6.28
N ARG A 106 -4.25 -23.49 7.08
CA ARG A 106 -2.90 -23.90 6.62
C ARG A 106 -2.29 -24.88 7.64
N PHE A 107 -1.50 -25.84 7.16
CA PHE A 107 -0.89 -27.02 7.82
C PHE A 107 -0.39 -26.92 9.29
N TRP A 108 -1.26 -26.67 10.26
CA TRP A 108 -0.87 -26.46 11.68
C TRP A 108 -1.75 -27.23 12.69
N GLY A 109 -2.43 -28.30 12.24
CA GLY A 109 -3.44 -29.05 13.02
C GLY A 109 -3.12 -30.53 13.29
N VAL A 110 -1.84 -30.90 13.32
CA VAL A 110 -1.34 -32.26 13.62
C VAL A 110 -0.27 -32.21 14.72
N TYR A 111 -0.06 -33.36 15.38
CA TYR A 111 0.92 -33.58 16.45
C TYR A 111 2.01 -34.56 16.01
N THR A 112 2.47 -34.45 14.77
CA THR A 112 3.31 -35.48 14.13
C THR A 112 4.76 -35.44 14.65
N LYS A 113 5.28 -34.31 15.15
CA LYS A 113 6.61 -34.27 15.81
C LYS A 113 6.66 -35.11 17.08
N LEU A 114 5.54 -35.39 17.75
CA LEU A 114 5.51 -36.25 18.93
C LEU A 114 6.01 -37.68 18.66
N LYS A 115 5.89 -38.18 17.42
CA LYS A 115 6.35 -39.53 17.05
C LYS A 115 7.84 -39.77 17.25
N ILE A 116 8.64 -38.70 17.25
CA ILE A 116 10.09 -38.72 17.48
C ILE A 116 10.43 -39.34 18.85
N PHE A 117 9.60 -39.07 19.87
CA PHE A 117 9.78 -39.61 21.22
C PHE A 117 9.52 -41.12 21.32
N ASN A 118 8.91 -41.73 20.29
CA ASN A 118 8.66 -43.18 20.21
C ASN A 118 9.74 -43.94 19.42
N MET A 119 10.80 -43.28 18.95
CA MET A 119 11.86 -43.89 18.12
C MET A 119 12.87 -44.70 18.96
N THR A 120 12.38 -45.60 19.83
CA THR A 120 13.16 -46.32 20.85
C THR A 120 14.17 -47.35 20.32
N LYS A 121 14.26 -47.50 18.98
CA LYS A 121 15.40 -48.14 18.29
C LYS A 121 16.72 -47.38 18.55
N TYR A 122 16.65 -46.05 18.69
CA TYR A 122 17.82 -45.19 18.89
C TYR A 122 18.03 -44.86 20.38
N SER A 123 19.28 -44.63 20.78
CA SER A 123 19.62 -44.09 22.11
C SER A 123 19.38 -42.59 22.21
N LYS A 124 19.51 -41.87 21.09
CA LYS A 124 19.34 -40.43 21.02
C LYS A 124 18.94 -40.00 19.61
N VAL A 125 18.02 -39.06 19.53
CA VAL A 125 17.56 -38.44 18.30
C VAL A 125 17.83 -36.94 18.36
N VAL A 126 18.49 -36.41 17.32
CA VAL A 126 18.54 -34.98 17.04
C VAL A 126 17.54 -34.69 15.93
N TYR A 127 16.41 -34.11 16.30
CA TYR A 127 15.45 -33.59 15.36
C TYR A 127 15.92 -32.25 14.80
N LEU A 128 15.98 -32.18 13.48
CA LEU A 128 16.19 -30.96 12.71
C LEU A 128 14.94 -30.79 11.86
N ASP A 129 14.17 -29.74 12.13
CA ASP A 129 13.13 -29.34 11.19
C ASP A 129 13.81 -29.02 9.86
N ALA A 130 13.12 -29.32 8.75
CA ALA A 130 13.64 -28.99 7.44
C ALA A 130 14.00 -27.50 7.39
N ASP A 131 13.26 -26.64 8.12
CA ASP A 131 13.29 -25.19 7.97
C ASP A 131 14.37 -24.38 8.74
N THR A 132 15.25 -25.04 9.52
CA THR A 132 16.11 -24.36 10.51
C THR A 132 17.61 -24.31 10.13
N ILE A 133 18.32 -23.24 10.54
CA ILE A 133 19.78 -23.09 10.40
C ILE A 133 20.49 -23.43 11.71
N VAL A 134 21.47 -24.35 11.67
CA VAL A 134 22.34 -24.71 12.79
C VAL A 134 23.75 -24.16 12.58
N VAL A 135 24.14 -23.24 13.47
CA VAL A 135 25.36 -22.41 13.33
C VAL A 135 26.58 -22.98 14.07
N LYS A 136 26.39 -23.93 15.00
CA LYS A 136 27.48 -24.67 15.66
C LYS A 136 27.48 -26.15 15.23
N SER A 137 28.38 -26.95 15.79
CA SER A 137 28.48 -28.37 15.41
C SER A 137 27.21 -29.15 15.75
N ILE A 138 26.57 -29.76 14.75
CA ILE A 138 25.45 -30.68 14.98
C ILE A 138 25.85 -31.92 15.79
N GLU A 139 27.13 -32.29 15.77
CA GLU A 139 27.66 -33.39 16.58
C GLU A 139 27.67 -33.06 18.09
N ASP A 140 27.78 -31.77 18.46
CA ASP A 140 27.66 -31.36 19.87
C ASP A 140 26.26 -31.64 20.43
N LEU A 141 25.22 -31.59 19.59
CA LEU A 141 23.85 -31.84 20.03
C LEU A 141 23.67 -33.26 20.62
N PHE A 142 24.50 -34.24 20.26
CA PHE A 142 24.45 -35.57 20.88
C PHE A 142 25.09 -35.64 22.28
N LYS A 143 25.80 -34.59 22.71
CA LYS A 143 26.32 -34.43 24.09
C LYS A 143 25.25 -33.94 25.08
N CYS A 144 24.19 -33.28 24.59
CA CYS A 144 22.99 -32.98 25.39
C CYS A 144 22.47 -34.27 26.04
N GLN A 145 22.07 -34.24 27.30
CA GLN A 145 21.81 -35.48 28.04
C GLN A 145 20.46 -36.12 27.68
N LYS A 146 19.35 -35.52 28.13
CA LYS A 146 17.99 -36.09 28.05
C LYS A 146 17.09 -35.38 27.04
N PHE A 147 16.82 -34.08 27.27
CA PHE A 147 16.03 -33.25 26.37
C PHE A 147 16.68 -31.88 26.19
N CYS A 148 16.85 -31.45 24.93
CA CYS A 148 17.26 -30.09 24.62
C CYS A 148 16.40 -29.47 23.53
N ALA A 149 16.16 -28.16 23.60
CA ALA A 149 15.55 -27.37 22.54
C ALA A 149 16.12 -25.94 22.55
N ASN A 150 15.79 -25.12 21.56
CA ASN A 150 16.16 -23.70 21.56
C ASN A 150 15.07 -22.86 22.26
N LEU A 151 15.41 -21.67 22.76
CA LEU A 151 14.41 -20.66 23.15
C LEU A 151 13.94 -19.85 21.93
N LYS A 152 12.62 -19.64 21.81
CA LYS A 152 12.00 -18.72 20.84
C LYS A 152 11.89 -17.31 21.42
N HIS A 153 11.53 -17.23 22.70
CA HIS A 153 11.52 -16.05 23.56
C HIS A 153 12.01 -16.50 24.96
N SER A 154 12.24 -15.58 25.90
CA SER A 154 12.78 -15.87 27.24
C SER A 154 12.10 -17.01 28.00
N GLU A 155 10.82 -17.29 27.71
CA GLU A 155 9.97 -18.22 28.45
C GLU A 155 9.47 -19.43 27.63
N ARG A 156 9.77 -19.51 26.32
CA ARG A 156 9.15 -20.52 25.42
C ARG A 156 10.14 -21.15 24.48
N MET A 157 9.99 -22.44 24.22
CA MET A 157 10.89 -23.21 23.36
C MET A 157 10.45 -23.26 21.88
N ASN A 158 11.45 -23.41 21.01
CA ASN A 158 11.34 -23.61 19.59
C ASN A 158 11.62 -25.08 19.24
N SER A 159 10.64 -25.76 18.64
CA SER A 159 10.74 -27.15 18.18
C SER A 159 11.42 -27.33 16.81
N GLY A 160 12.13 -26.31 16.30
CA GLY A 160 12.90 -26.37 15.05
C GLY A 160 14.21 -27.18 15.17
N VAL A 161 14.80 -27.22 16.36
CA VAL A 161 15.89 -28.14 16.73
C VAL A 161 15.55 -28.71 18.10
N MET A 162 15.52 -30.04 18.20
CA MET A 162 15.31 -30.73 19.48
C MET A 162 16.27 -31.92 19.59
N VAL A 163 16.77 -32.17 20.80
CA VAL A 163 17.46 -33.40 21.15
C VAL A 163 16.55 -34.17 22.10
N VAL A 164 16.34 -35.46 21.83
CA VAL A 164 15.40 -36.32 22.55
C VAL A 164 16.07 -37.66 22.82
N GLU A 165 16.08 -38.11 24.08
CA GLU A 165 16.19 -39.52 24.44
C GLU A 165 14.81 -40.20 24.24
N PRO A 166 14.63 -41.07 23.22
CA PRO A 166 13.31 -41.65 22.94
C PRO A 166 12.86 -42.60 24.05
N SER A 167 11.58 -42.53 24.42
CA SER A 167 11.02 -43.32 25.52
C SER A 167 9.53 -43.57 25.30
N ASP A 168 9.16 -44.85 25.14
CA ASP A 168 7.77 -45.33 25.11
C ASP A 168 6.93 -44.78 26.28
N LYS A 169 7.54 -44.59 27.46
CA LYS A 169 6.86 -44.06 28.65
C LYS A 169 6.50 -42.59 28.46
N ILE A 170 7.44 -41.78 28.00
CA ILE A 170 7.21 -40.34 27.73
C ILE A 170 6.23 -40.18 26.58
N PHE A 171 6.38 -40.97 25.51
CA PHE A 171 5.44 -40.94 24.38
C PHE A 171 4.02 -41.30 24.81
N LYS A 172 3.81 -42.40 25.57
CA LYS A 172 2.47 -42.77 26.08
C LYS A 172 1.87 -41.73 27.03
N ASP A 173 2.68 -41.05 27.85
CA ASP A 173 2.22 -39.96 28.71
C ASP A 173 1.85 -38.69 27.92
N MET A 174 2.62 -38.32 26.90
CA MET A 174 2.21 -37.26 25.96
C MET A 174 0.89 -37.63 25.26
N MET A 175 0.79 -38.87 24.76
CA MET A 175 -0.41 -39.38 24.08
C MET A 175 -1.65 -39.41 24.98
N SER A 176 -1.52 -39.57 26.29
CA SER A 176 -2.66 -39.47 27.23
C SER A 176 -3.09 -38.01 27.49
N LYS A 177 -2.20 -37.05 27.21
CA LYS A 177 -2.39 -35.60 27.48
C LYS A 177 -2.79 -34.77 26.26
N ILE A 178 -2.78 -35.31 25.04
CA ILE A 178 -3.11 -34.54 23.81
C ILE A 178 -4.52 -33.91 23.80
N THR A 179 -5.46 -34.46 24.57
CA THR A 179 -6.83 -33.94 24.71
C THR A 179 -6.95 -32.94 25.86
N THR A 180 -6.26 -33.17 26.97
CA THR A 180 -6.39 -32.41 28.22
C THR A 180 -5.44 -31.23 28.33
N LEU A 181 -4.29 -31.27 27.65
CA LEU A 181 -3.26 -30.25 27.70
C LEU A 181 -3.39 -29.26 26.54
N HIS A 182 -3.50 -27.98 26.85
CA HIS A 182 -3.74 -26.93 25.86
C HIS A 182 -2.50 -26.68 24.97
N SER A 183 -2.69 -26.62 23.65
CA SER A 183 -1.65 -26.16 22.71
C SER A 183 -1.96 -24.74 22.22
N TYR A 184 -1.14 -23.76 22.62
CA TYR A 184 -1.36 -22.35 22.25
C TYR A 184 -1.22 -22.05 20.75
N THR A 185 -0.62 -22.96 19.97
CA THR A 185 -0.53 -22.86 18.50
C THR A 185 -1.52 -23.78 17.76
N GLY A 186 -2.27 -24.62 18.48
CA GLY A 186 -3.08 -25.69 17.88
C GLY A 186 -2.30 -26.85 17.25
N GLY A 187 -0.97 -26.92 17.46
CA GLY A 187 -0.08 -27.93 16.87
C GLY A 187 1.10 -28.31 17.77
N ASP A 188 2.05 -29.09 17.23
CA ASP A 188 3.19 -29.68 17.97
C ASP A 188 3.91 -28.71 18.91
N GLN A 189 4.35 -27.54 18.40
CA GLN A 189 5.14 -26.59 19.19
C GLN A 189 4.38 -26.10 20.43
N GLY A 190 3.10 -25.77 20.28
CA GLY A 190 2.28 -25.28 21.38
C GLY A 190 2.01 -26.36 22.43
N PHE A 191 1.85 -27.63 22.01
CA PHE A 191 1.65 -28.75 22.92
C PHE A 191 2.92 -29.05 23.71
N LEU A 192 4.06 -29.13 23.02
CA LEU A 192 5.35 -29.43 23.65
C LEU A 192 5.76 -28.36 24.67
N ASN A 193 5.48 -27.07 24.42
CA ASN A 193 5.70 -26.00 25.41
C ASN A 193 4.85 -26.18 26.68
N SER A 194 3.60 -26.59 26.53
CA SER A 194 2.70 -26.87 27.67
C SER A 194 3.06 -28.17 28.41
N TYR A 195 3.73 -29.12 27.74
CA TYR A 195 4.18 -30.37 28.34
C TYR A 195 5.47 -30.19 29.15
N PHE A 196 6.43 -29.42 28.61
CA PHE A 196 7.70 -29.09 29.26
C PHE A 196 7.65 -27.72 29.96
N THR A 197 6.71 -27.53 30.89
CA THR A 197 6.47 -26.22 31.56
C THR A 197 7.70 -25.64 32.27
N GLY A 198 8.60 -26.49 32.79
CA GLY A 198 9.84 -26.06 33.44
C GLY A 198 10.95 -25.60 32.49
N PHE A 199 10.77 -25.67 31.17
CA PHE A 199 11.84 -25.48 30.19
C PHE A 199 12.48 -24.07 30.24
N ALA A 200 11.72 -23.03 30.57
CA ALA A 200 12.26 -21.66 30.73
C ALA A 200 13.43 -21.60 31.73
N ASN A 201 13.36 -22.42 32.79
CA ASN A 201 14.34 -22.48 33.88
C ASN A 201 15.43 -23.56 33.67
N ALA A 202 15.42 -24.27 32.55
CA ALA A 202 16.40 -25.33 32.28
C ALA A 202 17.83 -24.77 32.13
N HIS A 203 18.84 -25.62 32.39
CA HIS A 203 20.25 -25.22 32.32
C HIS A 203 20.65 -24.87 30.90
N VAL A 204 21.59 -23.94 30.69
CA VAL A 204 22.13 -23.69 29.35
C VAL A 204 23.05 -24.85 28.97
N PHE A 205 22.89 -25.36 27.75
CA PHE A 205 23.71 -26.46 27.22
C PHE A 205 25.15 -25.99 26.94
N GLU A 206 26.13 -26.61 27.61
CA GLU A 206 27.55 -26.28 27.53
C GLU A 206 28.36 -27.48 26.99
N PRO A 207 28.64 -27.57 25.67
CA PRO A 207 29.22 -28.76 25.02
C PRO A 207 30.71 -29.02 25.32
N ASN A 208 31.37 -28.07 26.00
CA ASN A 208 32.82 -28.01 26.22
C ASN A 208 33.18 -28.08 27.72
N LEU A 209 32.26 -28.54 28.58
CA LEU A 209 32.56 -28.81 29.99
C LEU A 209 33.66 -29.87 30.14
N SER A 210 34.55 -29.69 31.12
CA SER A 210 35.59 -30.69 31.38
C SER A 210 34.97 -31.99 31.89
N PRO A 211 35.60 -33.16 31.62
CA PRO A 211 35.08 -34.46 32.11
C PRO A 211 34.96 -34.54 33.64
N GLU A 212 35.72 -33.73 34.37
CA GLU A 212 35.67 -33.61 35.83
C GLU A 212 34.42 -32.85 36.29
N VAL A 213 34.11 -31.72 35.64
CA VAL A 213 32.88 -30.94 35.93
C VAL A 213 31.63 -31.71 35.52
N MET A 214 31.67 -32.46 34.41
CA MET A 214 30.55 -33.32 34.01
C MET A 214 30.26 -34.45 35.01
N LYS A 215 31.28 -34.99 35.68
CA LYS A 215 31.12 -36.04 36.70
C LYS A 215 30.66 -35.49 38.06
N SER A 216 30.86 -34.20 38.34
CA SER A 216 30.49 -33.58 39.61
C SER A 216 29.08 -32.96 39.64
N ARG A 217 28.47 -32.72 38.47
CA ARG A 217 27.12 -32.16 38.34
C ARG A 217 26.05 -33.24 38.16
N PRO A 218 24.85 -33.10 38.76
CA PRO A 218 23.72 -33.98 38.45
C PRO A 218 23.29 -33.80 36.99
N VAL A 219 22.92 -34.91 36.33
CA VAL A 219 22.45 -34.90 34.93
C VAL A 219 21.09 -34.18 34.84
N PRO A 220 20.98 -33.04 34.13
CA PRO A 220 19.73 -32.29 34.05
C PRO A 220 18.68 -33.03 33.20
N ASP A 221 17.40 -32.89 33.57
CA ASP A 221 16.29 -33.44 32.80
C ASP A 221 16.02 -32.67 31.49
N MET A 222 16.35 -31.37 31.47
CA MET A 222 16.21 -30.49 30.31
C MET A 222 17.37 -29.51 30.25
N GLU A 223 17.81 -29.16 29.03
CA GLU A 223 18.78 -28.09 28.79
C GLU A 223 18.31 -27.17 27.64
N ARG A 224 18.72 -25.90 27.67
CA ARG A 224 18.44 -24.87 26.67
C ARG A 224 19.64 -24.72 25.76
N LEU A 225 19.43 -24.96 24.47
CA LEU A 225 20.39 -24.58 23.45
C LEU A 225 20.52 -23.05 23.40
N SER A 226 21.75 -22.57 23.24
CA SER A 226 21.99 -21.17 22.89
C SER A 226 21.36 -20.83 21.54
N THR A 227 21.01 -19.57 21.31
CA THR A 227 20.53 -19.06 20.01
C THR A 227 21.54 -19.28 18.87
N LEU A 228 22.81 -19.57 19.20
CA LEU A 228 23.86 -20.01 18.27
C LEU A 228 23.69 -21.46 17.77
N TYR A 229 22.73 -22.24 18.26
CA TYR A 229 22.44 -23.60 17.75
C TYR A 229 21.20 -23.64 16.86
N ASN A 230 20.38 -22.60 16.83
CA ASN A 230 19.16 -22.55 16.03
C ASN A 230 18.79 -21.08 15.78
N ALA A 231 18.89 -20.68 14.52
CA ALA A 231 18.36 -19.42 14.03
C ALA A 231 17.27 -19.68 12.99
N ASP A 232 16.07 -19.17 13.26
CA ASP A 232 15.03 -18.93 12.24
C ASP A 232 15.60 -17.91 11.22
N VAL A 233 15.30 -18.09 9.94
CA VAL A 233 15.75 -17.20 8.86
C VAL A 233 15.44 -15.73 9.17
N GLY A 234 14.25 -15.42 9.69
CA GLY A 234 13.89 -14.05 10.05
C GLY A 234 14.75 -13.48 11.20
N LEU A 235 15.10 -14.32 12.18
CA LEU A 235 15.96 -13.95 13.30
C LEU A 235 17.43 -13.81 12.86
N TYR A 236 17.88 -14.67 11.95
CA TYR A 236 19.20 -14.59 11.33
C TYR A 236 19.34 -13.29 10.51
N MET A 237 18.33 -12.96 9.70
CA MET A 237 18.28 -11.73 8.89
C MET A 237 18.27 -10.44 9.73
N LEU A 238 17.55 -10.41 10.84
CA LEU A 238 17.34 -9.19 11.65
C LEU A 238 18.35 -9.01 12.79
N ALA A 239 18.86 -10.09 13.39
CA ALA A 239 19.68 -10.01 14.62
C ALA A 239 21.04 -10.72 14.49
N ASN A 240 21.09 -11.96 13.99
CA ASN A 240 22.30 -12.79 14.14
C ASN A 240 23.33 -12.67 13.00
N LYS A 241 23.01 -12.04 11.86
CA LYS A 241 23.92 -11.87 10.70
C LYS A 241 25.29 -11.27 11.07
N TRP A 242 25.36 -10.45 12.11
CA TRP A 242 26.58 -9.77 12.57
C TRP A 242 27.30 -10.49 13.72
N MET A 243 26.71 -11.56 14.27
CA MET A 243 27.21 -12.30 15.44
C MET A 243 27.72 -13.72 15.09
N VAL A 244 27.79 -14.05 13.81
CA VAL A 244 28.09 -15.40 13.30
C VAL A 244 29.09 -15.28 12.15
N GLU A 245 30.25 -15.93 12.27
CA GLU A 245 31.17 -16.08 11.14
C GLU A 245 30.66 -17.13 10.15
N GLU A 246 30.71 -16.82 8.85
CA GLU A 246 30.22 -17.69 7.77
C GLU A 246 30.93 -19.06 7.77
N LYS A 247 32.19 -19.12 8.24
CA LYS A 247 33.00 -20.35 8.38
C LYS A 247 32.54 -21.30 9.50
N GLU A 248 31.70 -20.84 10.42
CA GLU A 248 31.21 -21.66 11.54
C GLU A 248 29.96 -22.48 11.19
N LEU A 249 29.22 -22.09 10.16
CA LEU A 249 27.97 -22.72 9.74
C LEU A 249 28.18 -24.21 9.39
N ARG A 250 27.27 -25.10 9.86
CA ARG A 250 27.42 -26.57 9.67
C ARG A 250 26.22 -27.26 9.03
N VAL A 251 24.99 -26.92 9.38
CA VAL A 251 23.78 -27.52 8.76
C VAL A 251 22.73 -26.46 8.45
N ILE A 252 22.22 -26.47 7.22
CA ILE A 252 21.55 -25.33 6.60
C ILE A 252 20.31 -25.77 5.80
N HIS A 253 19.31 -24.87 5.77
CA HIS A 253 18.01 -25.08 5.13
C HIS A 253 17.85 -24.37 3.78
N TYR A 254 17.04 -25.02 2.93
CA TYR A 254 16.43 -24.60 1.67
C TYR A 254 15.69 -23.24 1.58
N THR A 255 15.15 -22.57 2.61
CA THR A 255 14.54 -21.22 2.35
C THR A 255 15.53 -20.14 1.95
N LEU A 256 16.84 -20.41 2.00
CA LEU A 256 17.88 -19.55 1.41
C LEU A 256 18.36 -20.03 0.02
N GLY A 257 17.72 -21.02 -0.61
CA GLY A 257 18.08 -21.43 -1.96
C GLY A 257 16.96 -22.14 -2.74
N PRO A 258 16.72 -21.77 -4.00
CA PRO A 258 16.43 -20.41 -4.41
C PRO A 258 15.24 -19.87 -3.63
N LEU A 259 15.40 -18.63 -3.22
CA LEU A 259 14.38 -17.60 -3.18
C LEU A 259 13.17 -17.97 -4.06
N LYS A 260 11.96 -17.91 -3.48
CA LYS A 260 10.72 -18.03 -4.25
C LYS A 260 10.78 -16.99 -5.38
N PRO A 261 10.10 -17.17 -6.53
CA PRO A 261 10.34 -16.32 -7.71
C PRO A 261 10.24 -14.80 -7.50
N TRP A 262 9.62 -14.34 -6.41
CA TRP A 262 9.49 -12.94 -5.99
C TRP A 262 10.52 -12.45 -4.96
N ASP A 263 11.32 -13.32 -4.33
CA ASP A 263 12.26 -12.97 -3.25
C ASP A 263 13.67 -12.57 -3.76
N TRP A 264 13.87 -12.48 -5.09
CA TRP A 264 15.14 -12.21 -5.79
C TRP A 264 15.92 -10.98 -5.30
N TRP A 265 15.22 -9.97 -4.77
CA TRP A 265 15.81 -8.76 -4.19
C TRP A 265 16.63 -9.02 -2.92
N THR A 266 16.40 -10.16 -2.24
CA THR A 266 17.14 -10.51 -1.01
C THR A 266 18.54 -11.07 -1.27
N SER A 267 18.87 -11.59 -2.47
CA SER A 267 20.22 -12.11 -2.74
C SER A 267 21.28 -11.00 -2.62
N TRP A 268 20.98 -9.80 -3.12
CA TRP A 268 21.84 -8.62 -3.01
C TRP A 268 22.03 -8.13 -1.55
N LEU A 269 21.13 -8.49 -0.63
CA LEU A 269 21.20 -8.13 0.79
C LEU A 269 21.89 -9.20 1.66
N LEU A 270 22.12 -10.40 1.12
CA LEU A 270 22.48 -11.59 1.88
C LEU A 270 23.73 -12.27 1.31
N LYS A 271 24.93 -11.76 1.65
CA LYS A 271 26.22 -12.44 1.41
C LYS A 271 26.23 -13.96 1.66
N PRO A 272 25.56 -14.52 2.69
CA PRO A 272 25.47 -15.97 2.85
C PRO A 272 24.89 -16.71 1.63
N VAL A 273 24.00 -16.09 0.84
CA VAL A 273 23.50 -16.68 -0.42
C VAL A 273 24.64 -16.89 -1.44
N ASP A 274 25.62 -16.00 -1.48
CA ASP A 274 26.84 -16.17 -2.29
C ASP A 274 27.77 -17.25 -1.70
N VAL A 275 27.83 -17.40 -0.38
CA VAL A 275 28.53 -18.51 0.30
C VAL A 275 27.92 -19.86 -0.10
N TRP A 276 26.59 -19.95 -0.22
CA TRP A 276 25.88 -21.16 -0.63
C TRP A 276 25.99 -21.49 -2.13
N GLN A 277 26.20 -20.50 -3.00
CA GLN A 277 26.26 -20.70 -4.46
C GLN A 277 27.69 -20.73 -5.03
N LEU A 278 28.64 -20.01 -4.43
CA LEU A 278 29.89 -19.62 -5.09
C LEU A 278 31.18 -19.69 -4.24
N SER A 279 31.15 -19.91 -2.92
CA SER A 279 32.39 -19.88 -2.13
C SER A 279 33.11 -21.24 -2.02
N GLY A 280 34.25 -21.34 -2.72
CA GLY A 280 35.44 -22.10 -2.27
C GLY A 280 35.29 -23.61 -2.06
N ALA A 281 35.71 -24.40 -3.06
CA ALA A 281 35.92 -25.86 -3.03
C ALA A 281 34.67 -26.78 -3.06
N THR A 282 33.45 -26.29 -2.86
CA THR A 282 32.21 -26.99 -3.26
C THR A 282 31.36 -26.10 -4.15
N GLN A 283 30.93 -26.63 -5.31
CA GLN A 283 30.01 -25.94 -6.22
C GLN A 283 28.60 -25.87 -5.61
N ASN A 284 27.75 -25.04 -6.22
CA ASN A 284 26.32 -24.87 -5.90
C ASN A 284 25.65 -26.18 -5.44
N VAL A 285 25.18 -26.23 -4.18
CA VAL A 285 24.66 -27.45 -3.53
C VAL A 285 23.53 -28.11 -4.32
N ARG A 286 22.73 -27.33 -5.08
CA ARG A 286 21.78 -27.87 -6.05
C ARG A 286 22.49 -28.69 -7.12
N GLU A 287 23.33 -28.04 -7.93
CA GLU A 287 24.11 -28.65 -9.02
C GLU A 287 24.98 -29.84 -8.57
N GLN A 288 25.40 -29.87 -7.30
CA GLN A 288 26.16 -30.98 -6.71
C GLN A 288 25.33 -32.14 -6.12
N LEU A 289 24.00 -32.06 -6.07
CA LEU A 289 23.19 -33.25 -5.82
C LEU A 289 23.40 -34.22 -6.99
N GLN A 290 24.09 -35.32 -6.70
CA GLN A 290 24.31 -36.41 -7.66
C GLN A 290 22.96 -36.89 -8.21
N GLU A 291 22.99 -37.38 -9.45
CA GLU A 291 21.84 -38.00 -10.10
C GLU A 291 21.52 -39.34 -9.42
N THR A 292 20.79 -39.26 -8.29
CA THR A 292 20.42 -40.41 -7.46
C THR A 292 19.26 -41.22 -8.07
N LEU A 293 18.46 -40.59 -8.93
CA LEU A 293 17.56 -41.24 -9.89
C LEU A 293 17.73 -40.61 -11.30
N PRO A 294 17.43 -41.32 -12.41
CA PRO A 294 17.54 -40.78 -13.76
C PRO A 294 16.76 -39.47 -13.96
N GLY A 295 17.43 -38.45 -14.47
CA GLY A 295 16.89 -37.10 -14.70
C GLY A 295 16.88 -36.21 -13.45
N THR A 296 17.41 -36.62 -12.30
CA THR A 296 17.29 -35.84 -11.03
C THR A 296 18.54 -35.08 -10.61
N GLY A 297 19.58 -35.08 -11.46
CA GLY A 297 20.80 -34.31 -11.25
C GLY A 297 20.50 -32.83 -11.02
N GLY A 298 21.25 -32.21 -10.11
CA GLY A 298 21.04 -30.81 -9.75
C GLY A 298 19.91 -30.56 -8.74
N GLY A 299 19.25 -31.62 -8.24
CA GLY A 299 18.06 -31.49 -7.39
C GLY A 299 16.82 -30.99 -8.15
N SER A 300 16.86 -30.99 -9.48
CA SER A 300 15.84 -30.45 -10.38
C SER A 300 15.18 -31.53 -11.23
N ASN A 301 13.88 -31.41 -11.46
CA ASN A 301 13.18 -32.17 -12.51
C ASN A 301 13.49 -31.53 -13.88
N PRO A 302 13.79 -32.29 -14.96
CA PRO A 302 14.11 -31.70 -16.26
C PRO A 302 12.94 -30.93 -16.88
N ASN A 303 11.71 -31.21 -16.43
CA ASN A 303 10.53 -30.45 -16.85
C ASN A 303 10.45 -29.08 -16.15
N ASP A 304 10.88 -28.96 -14.89
CA ASP A 304 10.92 -27.69 -14.16
C ASP A 304 11.97 -26.76 -14.75
N ASP A 305 13.16 -27.28 -15.07
CA ASP A 305 14.24 -26.52 -15.69
C ASP A 305 13.85 -25.97 -17.09
N ARG A 306 13.09 -26.75 -17.87
CA ARG A 306 12.50 -26.27 -19.15
C ARG A 306 11.51 -25.13 -18.94
N VAL A 307 10.65 -25.21 -17.92
CA VAL A 307 9.68 -24.16 -17.58
C VAL A 307 10.40 -22.90 -17.09
N VAL A 308 11.39 -23.03 -16.20
CA VAL A 308 12.17 -21.90 -15.68
C VAL A 308 12.95 -21.23 -16.81
N LYS A 309 13.62 -21.99 -17.70
CA LYS A 309 14.34 -21.43 -18.86
C LYS A 309 13.41 -20.68 -19.81
N PHE A 310 12.21 -21.21 -20.09
CA PHE A 310 11.20 -20.52 -20.89
C PHE A 310 10.73 -19.20 -20.24
N LEU A 311 10.47 -19.21 -18.93
CA LEU A 311 10.07 -18.02 -18.18
C LEU A 311 11.20 -16.99 -18.04
N PHE A 312 12.47 -17.40 -17.97
CA PHE A 312 13.63 -16.50 -17.94
C PHE A 312 13.94 -15.87 -19.31
N LEU A 313 13.63 -16.58 -20.40
CA LEU A 313 13.76 -16.06 -21.76
C LEU A 313 12.75 -14.95 -22.06
N LEU A 314 11.56 -14.98 -21.48
CA LEU A 314 10.50 -13.97 -21.72
C LEU A 314 10.95 -12.52 -21.40
N PRO A 315 11.48 -12.21 -20.20
CA PRO A 315 12.05 -10.89 -19.91
C PRO A 315 13.23 -10.53 -20.81
N LEU A 316 14.11 -11.49 -21.15
CA LEU A 316 15.27 -11.23 -22.00
C LEU A 316 14.85 -10.90 -23.43
N LEU A 317 13.87 -11.61 -23.98
CA LEU A 317 13.26 -11.34 -25.28
C LEU A 317 12.54 -10.00 -25.30
N ALA A 318 11.84 -9.63 -24.21
CA ALA A 318 11.26 -8.30 -24.05
C ALA A 318 12.34 -7.21 -24.01
N LEU A 319 13.45 -7.43 -23.29
CA LEU A 319 14.59 -6.51 -23.21
C LEU A 319 15.30 -6.37 -24.57
N VAL A 320 15.49 -7.46 -25.31
CA VAL A 320 16.03 -7.44 -26.68
C VAL A 320 15.06 -6.73 -27.63
N PHE A 321 13.75 -6.90 -27.49
CA PHE A 321 12.75 -6.16 -28.26
C PHE A 321 12.78 -4.66 -27.95
N CYS A 322 12.91 -4.28 -26.68
CA CYS A 322 13.10 -2.90 -26.24
C CYS A 322 14.44 -2.31 -26.73
N PHE A 323 15.55 -3.05 -26.65
CA PHE A 323 16.85 -2.61 -27.17
C PHE A 323 16.84 -2.48 -28.68
N TYR A 324 16.26 -3.43 -29.40
CA TYR A 324 16.08 -3.36 -30.86
C TYR A 324 15.22 -2.15 -31.25
N ARG A 325 14.15 -1.86 -30.51
CA ARG A 325 13.33 -0.64 -30.67
C ARG A 325 14.11 0.64 -30.36
N SER A 326 15.01 0.63 -29.38
CA SER A 326 15.86 1.78 -29.06
C SER A 326 16.98 1.98 -30.10
N PHE A 327 17.57 0.89 -30.59
CA PHE A 327 18.64 0.90 -31.59
C PHE A 327 18.12 1.33 -32.96
N THR A 328 16.97 0.79 -33.40
CA THR A 328 16.29 1.23 -34.63
C THR A 328 15.77 2.67 -34.55
N LYS A 329 15.51 3.21 -33.34
CA LYS A 329 15.19 4.63 -33.14
C LYS A 329 16.45 5.51 -33.17
N MET A 330 17.59 5.07 -32.62
CA MET A 330 18.88 5.77 -32.74
C MET A 330 19.50 5.71 -34.14
N GLN A 331 19.32 4.61 -34.89
CA GLN A 331 19.91 4.43 -36.21
C GLN A 331 19.27 5.31 -37.30
N LYS A 332 18.16 6.00 -36.98
CA LYS A 332 17.60 7.07 -37.82
C LYS A 332 18.37 8.39 -37.73
N ASP A 333 19.15 8.62 -36.68
CA ASP A 333 19.81 9.91 -36.44
C ASP A 333 21.31 9.93 -36.80
N PHE A 334 22.01 8.78 -36.92
CA PHE A 334 23.42 8.77 -37.35
C PHE A 334 23.82 7.62 -38.30
N PHE A 335 24.21 8.02 -39.51
CA PHE A 335 25.00 7.22 -40.43
C PHE A 335 26.47 7.19 -39.97
N VAL A 336 27.04 5.99 -39.92
CA VAL A 336 28.47 5.63 -40.00
C VAL A 336 29.51 6.67 -39.55
N SER A 337 29.99 6.55 -38.30
CA SER A 337 31.43 6.74 -38.02
C SER A 337 31.87 5.87 -36.85
N THR A 338 32.99 5.17 -37.00
CA THR A 338 33.52 4.21 -36.02
C THR A 338 34.27 4.92 -34.90
N ASN A 339 33.77 4.86 -33.68
CA ASN A 339 34.58 5.03 -32.48
C ASN A 339 34.17 4.04 -31.38
N SER A 340 35.18 3.60 -30.61
CA SER A 340 35.10 2.39 -29.78
C SER A 340 34.33 2.60 -28.48
N LEU A 341 33.70 1.54 -27.98
CA LEU A 341 33.08 1.46 -26.65
C LEU A 341 34.00 1.97 -25.52
N CYS A 342 35.32 1.82 -25.71
CA CYS A 342 36.35 2.28 -24.77
C CYS A 342 36.37 3.81 -24.56
N ASP A 343 35.98 4.63 -25.54
CA ASP A 343 36.00 6.09 -25.38
C ASP A 343 34.79 6.58 -24.56
N ASN A 344 33.63 5.93 -24.69
CA ASN A 344 32.49 6.15 -23.78
C ASN A 344 32.85 5.78 -22.33
N ILE A 345 33.56 4.66 -22.14
CA ILE A 345 34.03 4.23 -20.82
C ILE A 345 35.07 5.22 -20.26
N ARG A 346 36.02 5.72 -21.08
CA ARG A 346 36.94 6.81 -20.68
C ARG A 346 36.19 8.07 -20.27
N HIS A 347 35.16 8.47 -21.00
CA HIS A 347 34.44 9.70 -20.74
C HIS A 347 33.69 9.64 -19.39
N VAL A 348 33.11 8.49 -19.05
CA VAL A 348 32.52 8.24 -17.71
C VAL A 348 33.60 8.19 -16.64
N TYR A 349 34.73 7.52 -16.90
CA TYR A 349 35.85 7.38 -15.97
C TYR A 349 36.48 8.72 -15.58
N TYR A 350 36.73 9.62 -16.53
CA TYR A 350 37.26 10.96 -16.24
C TYR A 350 36.24 11.88 -15.54
N ARG A 351 34.93 11.63 -15.74
CA ARG A 351 33.85 12.35 -15.03
C ARG A 351 33.73 11.94 -13.57
N PHE A 352 34.14 10.71 -13.22
CA PHE A 352 34.19 10.22 -11.84
C PHE A 352 35.54 10.49 -11.14
N ARG A 353 36.66 10.46 -11.87
CA ARG A 353 38.01 10.52 -11.26
C ARG A 353 38.54 11.93 -10.99
N SER A 354 37.92 12.98 -11.53
CA SER A 354 38.33 14.39 -11.35
C SER A 354 37.81 15.05 -10.06
N GLY A 355 37.67 14.26 -8.99
CA GLY A 355 37.01 14.60 -7.72
C GLY A 355 37.26 16.03 -7.21
N GLY A 356 36.24 16.86 -7.35
CA GLY A 356 36.18 18.24 -6.86
C GLY A 356 34.75 18.73 -6.94
N GLY A 357 34.06 18.82 -5.81
CA GLY A 357 32.66 19.24 -5.77
C GLY A 357 32.52 20.76 -5.88
N LEU A 358 31.40 21.23 -6.44
CA LEU A 358 30.71 22.45 -6.02
C LEU A 358 29.34 22.61 -6.68
N ALA A 359 28.54 23.47 -6.06
CA ALA A 359 27.16 23.81 -6.36
C ALA A 359 26.91 24.46 -7.74
N TYR A 360 25.63 24.41 -8.15
CA TYR A 360 24.93 25.36 -9.01
C TYR A 360 23.52 25.53 -8.40
N SER A 361 22.93 26.70 -8.13
CA SER A 361 22.94 28.02 -8.79
C SER A 361 22.27 28.05 -10.18
N ALA A 362 21.32 28.97 -10.40
CA ALA A 362 20.62 29.25 -11.66
C ALA A 362 21.19 30.56 -12.31
N VAL A 363 20.68 31.19 -13.38
CA VAL A 363 19.39 31.20 -14.14
C VAL A 363 19.69 31.51 -15.62
N GLY A 364 18.83 31.10 -16.58
CA GLY A 364 18.84 31.65 -17.96
C GLY A 364 18.27 30.71 -19.04
N VAL A 365 16.99 30.70 -19.43
CA VAL A 365 16.12 31.70 -20.11
C VAL A 365 16.10 31.57 -21.67
N SER A 366 15.03 30.89 -22.17
CA SER A 366 14.13 31.28 -23.31
C SER A 366 14.63 31.42 -24.76
N PRO A 367 13.74 31.51 -25.81
CA PRO A 367 12.33 31.06 -25.98
C PRO A 367 12.04 30.40 -27.39
N THR A 368 10.74 30.23 -27.73
CA THR A 368 10.10 29.90 -29.05
C THR A 368 9.92 28.41 -29.40
N SER A 369 8.81 27.94 -30.02
CA SER A 369 7.59 28.59 -30.56
C SER A 369 6.31 27.70 -30.49
N ILE A 370 5.14 28.34 -30.62
CA ILE A 370 3.75 27.80 -30.58
C ILE A 370 3.33 27.11 -31.89
N ILE A 371 2.40 26.13 -31.84
CA ILE A 371 1.26 25.91 -32.80
C ILE A 371 0.25 24.90 -32.18
N SER A 372 -1.04 25.03 -32.50
CA SER A 372 -2.18 24.25 -31.91
C SER A 372 -3.01 23.50 -32.96
N SER A 373 -3.77 22.43 -32.59
CA SER A 373 -5.20 22.26 -32.99
C SER A 373 -5.93 20.96 -32.53
N LYS A 374 -7.09 21.17 -31.87
CA LYS A 374 -8.42 20.50 -31.85
C LYS A 374 -8.72 19.01 -32.23
N GLU A 375 -9.46 18.37 -31.29
CA GLU A 375 -10.77 17.63 -31.38
C GLU A 375 -11.05 16.48 -32.39
N GLN A 376 -11.52 15.32 -31.88
CA GLN A 376 -12.67 14.55 -32.45
C GLN A 376 -13.28 13.46 -31.53
N GLU A 377 -14.49 12.96 -31.86
CA GLU A 377 -15.51 12.33 -30.96
C GLU A 377 -15.62 10.78 -30.95
N PHE A 378 -16.55 10.26 -30.11
CA PHE A 378 -16.88 8.85 -29.81
C PHE A 378 -18.05 8.27 -30.65
N VAL A 379 -18.26 6.94 -30.62
CA VAL A 379 -19.39 6.21 -31.28
C VAL A 379 -20.13 5.29 -30.27
N ASP A 380 -21.40 4.98 -30.60
CA ASP A 380 -22.51 4.58 -29.70
C ASP A 380 -22.62 3.08 -29.33
N THR A 381 -23.50 2.77 -28.37
CA THR A 381 -23.60 1.55 -27.55
C THR A 381 -24.58 0.47 -28.05
N GLU A 382 -25.30 0.68 -29.15
CA GLU A 382 -26.46 -0.16 -29.49
C GLU A 382 -26.11 -1.57 -30.04
N ASP A 383 -24.99 -1.71 -30.78
CA ASP A 383 -24.58 -2.99 -31.40
C ASP A 383 -24.28 -4.08 -30.34
N PHE A 384 -23.80 -3.70 -29.16
CA PHE A 384 -23.43 -4.63 -28.07
C PHE A 384 -24.65 -5.36 -27.49
N SER A 385 -25.82 -4.70 -27.45
CA SER A 385 -27.07 -5.26 -26.93
C SER A 385 -27.69 -6.34 -27.84
N ARG A 386 -27.36 -6.29 -29.15
CA ARG A 386 -27.81 -7.29 -30.13
C ARG A 386 -26.98 -8.56 -30.07
N ILE A 387 -25.67 -8.42 -29.85
CA ILE A 387 -24.71 -9.52 -29.72
C ILE A 387 -25.04 -10.39 -28.49
N LEU A 388 -25.31 -9.77 -27.32
CA LEU A 388 -25.64 -10.53 -26.09
C LEU A 388 -26.88 -11.41 -26.24
N ARG A 389 -27.91 -10.95 -26.94
CA ARG A 389 -29.15 -11.72 -27.14
C ARG A 389 -28.96 -12.97 -27.98
N SER A 390 -28.15 -12.90 -29.04
CA SER A 390 -27.77 -14.07 -29.84
C SER A 390 -26.90 -15.04 -29.05
N PHE A 391 -26.04 -14.54 -28.16
CA PHE A 391 -25.18 -15.37 -27.32
C PHE A 391 -25.98 -16.19 -26.30
N CYS A 392 -27.00 -15.61 -25.65
CA CYS A 392 -27.82 -16.33 -24.67
C CYS A 392 -28.71 -17.43 -25.28
N ALA A 393 -29.20 -17.26 -26.51
CA ALA A 393 -30.07 -18.24 -27.17
C ALA A 393 -29.36 -19.56 -27.54
N LEU A 394 -28.03 -19.54 -27.68
CA LEU A 394 -27.22 -20.70 -28.10
C LEU A 394 -26.95 -21.72 -26.98
N PHE A 395 -27.15 -21.37 -25.72
CA PHE A 395 -26.73 -22.21 -24.57
C PHE A 395 -27.88 -22.83 -23.76
N TRP A 396 -29.16 -22.62 -24.12
CA TRP A 396 -30.28 -23.19 -23.35
C TRP A 396 -31.54 -23.60 -24.16
N PRO A 397 -31.44 -24.60 -25.06
CA PRO A 397 -32.59 -25.14 -25.79
C PRO A 397 -33.43 -26.06 -24.89
N GLY A 398 -34.26 -25.49 -24.01
CA GLY A 398 -35.07 -26.31 -23.10
C GLY A 398 -35.98 -25.62 -22.09
N ILE A 399 -36.02 -24.29 -22.01
CA ILE A 399 -37.03 -23.58 -21.19
C ILE A 399 -37.90 -22.74 -22.11
N GLY A 400 -39.02 -23.34 -22.51
CA GLY A 400 -40.12 -22.61 -23.13
C GLY A 400 -40.81 -21.71 -22.10
N SER A 401 -41.24 -20.52 -22.56
CA SER A 401 -42.39 -19.77 -22.04
C SER A 401 -42.53 -19.61 -20.51
N LYS A 402 -41.76 -18.67 -19.92
CA LYS A 402 -42.24 -17.55 -19.05
C LYS A 402 -41.11 -16.93 -18.20
N VAL A 403 -40.45 -15.86 -18.69
CA VAL A 403 -39.76 -14.86 -17.85
C VAL A 403 -39.84 -13.49 -18.56
N PRO A 404 -40.30 -12.38 -17.90
CA PRO A 404 -40.32 -11.05 -18.51
C PRO A 404 -38.93 -10.37 -18.50
N LEU A 405 -38.63 -9.55 -19.52
CA LEU A 405 -37.46 -8.67 -19.49
C LEU A 405 -37.66 -7.53 -18.48
N TRP A 406 -36.86 -7.50 -17.42
CA TRP A 406 -36.57 -6.27 -16.67
C TRP A 406 -35.29 -5.63 -17.21
N SER A 407 -35.37 -4.36 -17.60
CA SER A 407 -34.21 -3.53 -17.89
C SER A 407 -33.52 -3.17 -16.57
N ILE A 408 -32.39 -3.82 -16.28
CA ILE A 408 -31.63 -3.54 -15.06
C ILE A 408 -30.81 -2.25 -15.25
N LYS A 409 -31.43 -1.12 -14.88
CA LYS A 409 -30.70 -0.04 -14.19
C LYS A 409 -30.74 -0.31 -12.69
N ALA A 410 -29.61 -0.69 -12.11
CA ALA A 410 -29.36 -0.75 -10.66
C ALA A 410 -27.99 -0.08 -10.42
N LYS A 411 -27.74 0.77 -9.42
CA LYS A 411 -28.51 1.15 -8.21
C LYS A 411 -28.90 -0.01 -7.29
N ALA A 412 -27.93 -0.40 -6.45
CA ALA A 412 -28.09 -0.96 -5.11
C ALA A 412 -26.83 -0.49 -4.33
N SER A 413 -26.81 0.08 -3.13
CA SER A 413 -27.67 0.00 -1.92
C SER A 413 -27.66 -1.37 -1.23
N VAL A 414 -27.08 -1.38 -0.04
CA VAL A 414 -26.94 -2.49 0.92
C VAL A 414 -28.24 -3.30 1.12
N VAL A 415 -28.17 -4.63 0.92
CA VAL A 415 -28.99 -5.62 1.65
C VAL A 415 -28.20 -6.94 1.84
N HIS A 416 -28.09 -7.37 3.09
CA HIS A 416 -27.66 -8.69 3.62
C HIS A 416 -26.76 -9.64 2.80
N ASP A 417 -25.49 -9.70 3.21
CA ASP A 417 -24.61 -10.84 2.92
C ASP A 417 -24.87 -12.00 3.90
N ARG A 418 -25.88 -12.83 3.59
CA ARG A 418 -26.04 -14.16 4.20
C ARG A 418 -26.45 -15.28 3.23
N TYR A 419 -26.45 -15.02 1.91
CA TYR A 419 -27.00 -15.95 0.91
C TYR A 419 -26.09 -16.35 -0.26
N ILE A 420 -24.95 -15.67 -0.51
CA ILE A 420 -24.07 -16.02 -1.65
C ILE A 420 -23.14 -17.21 -1.34
N ILE A 421 -22.91 -17.54 -0.06
CA ILE A 421 -22.09 -18.71 0.36
C ILE A 421 -22.84 -20.05 0.25
N ASP A 422 -24.16 -20.06 0.12
CA ASP A 422 -24.94 -21.32 0.06
C ASP A 422 -25.29 -21.77 -1.37
N LEU A 423 -25.18 -20.90 -2.39
CA LEU A 423 -25.44 -21.26 -3.79
C LEU A 423 -24.33 -22.11 -4.44
N VAL A 424 -23.13 -22.16 -3.86
CA VAL A 424 -22.06 -23.10 -4.25
C VAL A 424 -22.08 -24.39 -3.41
N LYS A 425 -22.94 -24.47 -2.36
CA LYS A 425 -23.04 -25.64 -1.48
C LYS A 425 -24.05 -26.71 -1.91
N VAL A 426 -24.84 -26.47 -2.95
CA VAL A 426 -25.92 -27.39 -3.38
C VAL A 426 -25.72 -27.89 -4.82
N ASN A 427 -24.67 -28.70 -5.03
CA ASN A 427 -24.74 -29.95 -5.84
C ASN A 427 -23.45 -30.80 -5.91
N ILE A 428 -22.63 -30.82 -4.85
CA ILE A 428 -21.59 -31.87 -4.67
C ILE A 428 -21.91 -32.64 -3.38
N ARG A 429 -23.06 -33.32 -3.37
CA ARG A 429 -23.47 -34.22 -2.28
C ARG A 429 -23.72 -35.67 -2.73
N HIS A 430 -23.59 -35.99 -4.02
CA HIS A 430 -23.91 -37.31 -4.59
C HIS A 430 -22.84 -37.79 -5.60
N PHE A 431 -21.56 -37.70 -5.22
CA PHE A 431 -20.50 -38.49 -5.86
C PHE A 431 -19.73 -39.26 -4.78
N PRO A 432 -19.73 -40.60 -4.78
CA PRO A 432 -18.90 -41.37 -3.87
C PRO A 432 -17.42 -41.16 -4.19
N ILE A 433 -16.60 -41.06 -3.15
CA ILE A 433 -15.16 -40.85 -3.27
C ILE A 433 -14.55 -42.13 -3.88
N GLY A 434 -14.10 -42.07 -5.14
CA GLY A 434 -13.48 -43.22 -5.81
C GLY A 434 -13.52 -43.23 -7.34
N SER A 435 -14.22 -42.32 -8.02
CA SER A 435 -14.27 -42.26 -9.49
C SER A 435 -13.53 -41.06 -10.07
N HIS A 436 -12.68 -41.32 -11.07
CA HIS A 436 -12.11 -40.25 -11.90
C HIS A 436 -13.23 -39.51 -12.66
N PRO A 437 -13.14 -38.17 -12.83
CA PRO A 437 -14.09 -37.45 -13.66
C PRO A 437 -14.01 -38.01 -15.09
N PRO A 438 -15.15 -38.36 -15.72
CA PRO A 438 -15.15 -39.04 -17.01
C PRO A 438 -14.56 -38.13 -18.09
N ALA A 439 -13.71 -38.71 -18.96
CA ALA A 439 -12.85 -37.98 -19.89
C ALA A 439 -13.61 -37.02 -20.84
N TYR A 440 -14.90 -37.27 -21.09
CA TYR A 440 -15.74 -36.38 -21.89
C TYR A 440 -15.90 -34.98 -21.27
N LEU A 441 -15.73 -34.79 -19.95
CA LEU A 441 -15.74 -33.45 -19.33
C LEU A 441 -14.52 -32.61 -19.72
N GLY A 442 -13.37 -33.27 -19.94
CA GLY A 442 -12.19 -32.62 -20.53
C GLY A 442 -12.44 -32.22 -21.99
N GLY A 443 -13.06 -33.12 -22.76
CA GLY A 443 -13.51 -32.82 -24.13
C GLY A 443 -14.52 -31.67 -24.19
N LEU A 444 -15.48 -31.64 -23.26
CA LEU A 444 -16.49 -30.58 -23.16
C LEU A 444 -15.87 -29.23 -22.78
N SER A 445 -14.89 -29.22 -21.87
CA SER A 445 -14.10 -28.03 -21.54
C SER A 445 -13.33 -27.50 -22.75
N ILE A 446 -12.68 -28.39 -23.52
CA ILE A 446 -11.95 -28.01 -24.73
C ILE A 446 -12.92 -27.46 -25.78
N LEU A 447 -14.07 -28.12 -25.98
CA LEU A 447 -15.11 -27.68 -26.91
C LEU A 447 -15.62 -26.27 -26.53
N VAL A 448 -15.99 -26.04 -25.28
CA VAL A 448 -16.46 -24.72 -24.80
C VAL A 448 -15.38 -23.64 -24.99
N CYS A 449 -14.11 -23.93 -24.70
CA CYS A 449 -13.02 -22.99 -24.93
C CYS A 449 -12.81 -22.70 -26.43
N PHE A 450 -12.87 -23.70 -27.30
CA PHE A 450 -12.76 -23.51 -28.75
C PHE A 450 -13.96 -22.76 -29.34
N THR A 451 -15.19 -23.04 -28.87
CA THR A 451 -16.38 -22.31 -29.30
C THR A 451 -16.33 -20.86 -28.84
N ALA A 452 -15.92 -20.58 -27.61
CA ALA A 452 -15.71 -19.22 -27.12
C ALA A 452 -14.64 -18.49 -27.94
N ALA A 453 -13.49 -19.13 -28.22
CA ALA A 453 -12.44 -18.56 -29.06
C ALA A 453 -12.93 -18.26 -30.50
N LEU A 454 -13.67 -19.19 -31.13
CA LEU A 454 -14.24 -19.00 -32.46
C LEU A 454 -15.29 -17.87 -32.51
N VAL A 455 -16.13 -17.73 -31.49
CA VAL A 455 -17.09 -16.61 -31.40
C VAL A 455 -16.37 -15.29 -31.15
N SER A 456 -15.34 -15.26 -30.30
CA SER A 456 -14.48 -14.07 -30.14
C SER A 456 -13.76 -13.70 -31.44
N LEU A 457 -13.28 -14.69 -32.21
CA LEU A 457 -12.66 -14.47 -33.51
C LEU A 457 -13.67 -13.92 -34.54
N GLY A 458 -14.88 -14.49 -34.59
CA GLY A 458 -15.97 -14.02 -35.46
C GLY A 458 -16.45 -12.62 -35.11
N LEU A 459 -16.49 -12.28 -33.82
CA LEU A 459 -16.77 -10.91 -33.35
C LEU A 459 -15.65 -9.94 -33.74
N ALA A 460 -14.39 -10.31 -33.58
CA ALA A 460 -13.26 -9.49 -34.02
C ALA A 460 -13.30 -9.25 -35.55
N PHE A 461 -13.50 -10.29 -36.36
CA PHE A 461 -13.59 -10.18 -37.81
C PHE A 461 -14.84 -9.46 -38.33
N SER A 462 -15.90 -9.32 -37.52
CA SER A 462 -17.13 -8.59 -37.93
C SER A 462 -17.19 -7.15 -37.41
N LEU A 463 -16.62 -6.87 -36.24
CA LEU A 463 -16.58 -5.52 -35.65
C LEU A 463 -15.43 -4.68 -36.19
N VAL A 464 -14.22 -5.24 -36.34
CA VAL A 464 -13.03 -4.47 -36.75
C VAL A 464 -13.20 -3.84 -38.15
N PRO A 465 -13.72 -4.53 -39.19
CA PRO A 465 -13.98 -3.87 -40.48
C PRO A 465 -15.06 -2.78 -40.38
N ARG A 466 -16.09 -2.97 -39.54
CA ARG A 466 -17.19 -1.99 -39.38
C ARG A 466 -16.76 -0.72 -38.64
N GLN A 467 -15.83 -0.81 -37.70
CA GLN A 467 -15.30 0.36 -37.00
C GLN A 467 -14.23 1.12 -37.81
N VAL A 468 -13.55 0.45 -38.76
CA VAL A 468 -12.46 1.06 -39.56
C VAL A 468 -12.94 1.58 -40.93
N MET A 469 -13.93 0.95 -41.58
CA MET A 469 -14.39 1.35 -42.92
C MET A 469 -15.11 2.72 -43.06
N PRO A 470 -15.74 3.33 -42.04
CA PRO A 470 -16.33 4.67 -42.20
C PRO A 470 -15.30 5.75 -42.58
N TRP A 471 -14.04 5.56 -42.19
CA TRP A 471 -12.95 6.50 -42.42
C TRP A 471 -12.27 6.36 -43.80
N THR A 472 -12.74 5.45 -44.66
CA THR A 472 -12.22 5.28 -46.03
C THR A 472 -13.26 5.52 -47.13
N ALA A 473 -14.48 5.95 -46.79
CA ALA A 473 -15.63 5.95 -47.71
C ALA A 473 -16.39 7.30 -47.81
N SER A 474 -15.74 8.44 -47.50
CA SER A 474 -16.34 9.78 -47.66
C SER A 474 -15.73 10.61 -48.82
N ALA A 475 -15.11 9.94 -49.79
CA ALA A 475 -14.77 10.54 -51.08
C ALA A 475 -15.26 9.62 -52.21
N HIS A 476 -16.01 10.19 -53.16
CA HIS A 476 -16.62 9.55 -54.34
C HIS A 476 -18.03 8.92 -54.17
N ALA A 477 -19.01 9.80 -53.92
CA ALA A 477 -20.36 9.64 -54.47
C ALA A 477 -20.78 10.98 -55.12
N GLY A 478 -20.44 11.17 -56.40
CA GLY A 478 -20.58 12.47 -57.05
C GLY A 478 -20.15 12.49 -58.53
N ALA A 479 -20.89 11.73 -59.35
CA ALA A 479 -20.90 11.77 -60.82
C ALA A 479 -19.58 11.52 -61.59
N LEU A 480 -19.61 10.49 -62.45
CA LEU A 480 -19.31 10.69 -63.87
C LEU A 480 -20.01 9.62 -64.71
N SER A 481 -20.88 10.08 -65.61
CA SER A 481 -21.59 9.26 -66.59
C SER A 481 -20.66 8.77 -67.70
N THR A 482 -21.06 7.68 -68.33
CA THR A 482 -20.30 6.92 -69.33
C THR A 482 -20.10 7.62 -70.68
N ASN A 483 -19.06 7.13 -71.39
CA ASN A 483 -18.78 7.14 -72.84
C ASN A 483 -17.47 7.89 -73.19
N SER A 484 -16.59 7.41 -74.07
CA SER A 484 -16.42 6.10 -74.74
C SER A 484 -15.08 6.11 -75.50
N GLU A 485 -14.54 4.93 -75.88
CA GLU A 485 -13.43 4.75 -76.86
C GLU A 485 -12.03 5.30 -76.44
N SER A 486 -10.88 4.87 -77.00
CA SER A 486 -10.45 3.62 -77.65
C SER A 486 -8.90 3.59 -77.73
N PHE A 487 -8.30 2.40 -77.78
CA PHE A 487 -6.90 2.01 -78.05
C PHE A 487 -5.85 3.06 -78.54
N ALA A 488 -4.64 3.05 -77.95
CA ALA A 488 -3.40 2.53 -78.59
C ALA A 488 -2.11 2.69 -77.73
N TYR A 489 -1.08 1.88 -78.05
CA TYR A 489 0.32 1.95 -77.58
C TYR A 489 0.98 3.33 -77.97
N GLU A 490 2.08 3.84 -77.38
CA GLU A 490 3.27 3.16 -76.84
C GLU A 490 4.11 4.04 -75.87
N ALA A 491 5.06 3.39 -75.15
CA ALA A 491 6.33 3.93 -74.60
C ALA A 491 6.39 5.17 -73.67
N GLY A 492 6.88 4.95 -72.44
CA GLY A 492 7.96 5.82 -71.92
C GLY A 492 7.69 6.81 -70.77
N LYS A 493 7.07 6.38 -69.66
CA LYS A 493 7.40 6.82 -68.27
C LYS A 493 6.47 6.14 -67.25
N GLY A 494 7.03 5.35 -66.34
CA GLY A 494 6.26 4.60 -65.35
C GLY A 494 5.63 5.49 -64.26
N HIS A 495 4.35 5.82 -64.42
CA HIS A 495 3.47 6.15 -63.29
C HIS A 495 2.72 4.89 -62.87
N GLN A 496 3.27 4.14 -61.89
CA GLN A 496 2.47 3.12 -61.22
C GLN A 496 1.38 3.81 -60.39
N ARG A 497 0.13 3.62 -60.80
CA ARG A 497 -1.04 3.87 -59.94
C ARG A 497 -0.89 2.98 -58.70
N HIS A 498 -0.68 3.59 -57.53
CA HIS A 498 -0.67 2.85 -56.29
C HIS A 498 -2.10 2.38 -55.97
N VAL A 499 -2.37 1.10 -56.22
CA VAL A 499 -3.56 0.42 -55.73
C VAL A 499 -3.55 0.48 -54.19
N SER A 500 -4.73 0.63 -53.60
CA SER A 500 -4.92 0.71 -52.14
C SER A 500 -4.12 -0.37 -51.40
N ALA A 501 -3.07 0.05 -50.71
CA ALA A 501 -2.26 -0.82 -49.89
C ALA A 501 -3.03 -1.13 -48.61
N CYS A 502 -3.74 -2.28 -48.63
CA CYS A 502 -4.31 -2.91 -47.45
C CYS A 502 -3.27 -2.85 -46.31
N ASP A 503 -3.61 -2.22 -45.17
CA ASP A 503 -2.60 -1.98 -44.14
C ASP A 503 -2.15 -3.31 -43.52
N ALA A 504 -0.99 -3.77 -43.95
CA ALA A 504 -0.38 -4.99 -43.49
C ALA A 504 -0.22 -5.01 -41.96
N ALA A 505 -0.03 -3.86 -41.29
CA ALA A 505 0.06 -3.81 -39.84
C ALA A 505 -1.26 -4.21 -39.15
N SER A 506 -2.40 -3.76 -39.67
CA SER A 506 -3.73 -4.17 -39.16
C SER A 506 -3.92 -5.68 -39.27
N TRP A 507 -3.45 -6.28 -40.38
CA TRP A 507 -3.44 -7.74 -40.55
C TRP A 507 -2.47 -8.45 -39.59
N TYR A 508 -1.23 -7.95 -39.43
CA TYR A 508 -0.27 -8.55 -38.51
C TYR A 508 -0.71 -8.47 -37.04
N TYR A 509 -1.28 -7.34 -36.60
CA TYR A 509 -1.82 -7.21 -35.25
C TYR A 509 -3.09 -8.06 -35.07
N GLY A 510 -3.98 -8.12 -36.06
CA GLY A 510 -5.14 -9.02 -36.06
C GLY A 510 -4.76 -10.50 -35.95
N LEU A 511 -3.81 -10.95 -36.76
CA LEU A 511 -3.25 -12.32 -36.69
C LEU A 511 -2.50 -12.58 -35.37
N GLY A 512 -1.79 -11.59 -34.82
CA GLY A 512 -1.13 -11.69 -33.52
C GLY A 512 -2.12 -11.86 -32.37
N MET A 513 -3.19 -11.07 -32.35
CA MET A 513 -4.28 -11.20 -31.36
C MET A 513 -4.97 -12.57 -31.49
N ALA A 514 -5.29 -13.00 -32.72
CA ALA A 514 -5.87 -14.31 -33.00
C ALA A 514 -4.97 -15.47 -32.51
N PHE A 515 -3.67 -15.41 -32.82
CA PHE A 515 -2.70 -16.41 -32.41
C PHE A 515 -2.57 -16.49 -30.89
N LEU A 516 -2.43 -15.35 -30.21
CA LEU A 516 -2.31 -15.28 -28.74
C LEU A 516 -3.59 -15.74 -28.03
N ALA A 517 -4.77 -15.39 -28.56
CA ALA A 517 -6.06 -15.83 -28.02
C ALA A 517 -6.27 -17.35 -28.13
N VAL A 518 -5.64 -18.02 -29.11
CA VAL A 518 -5.66 -19.48 -29.25
C VAL A 518 -4.53 -20.16 -28.46
N THR A 519 -3.33 -19.58 -28.41
CA THR A 519 -2.20 -20.19 -27.68
C THR A 519 -2.35 -20.05 -26.16
N ALA A 520 -2.73 -18.89 -25.62
CA ALA A 520 -2.78 -18.69 -24.17
C ALA A 520 -3.67 -19.70 -23.41
N PRO A 521 -4.88 -20.08 -23.90
CA PRO A 521 -5.69 -21.14 -23.27
C PRO A 521 -5.20 -22.57 -23.58
N SER A 522 -4.50 -22.77 -24.70
CA SER A 522 -4.07 -24.09 -25.17
C SER A 522 -2.72 -24.54 -24.60
N LEU A 523 -1.85 -23.61 -24.21
CA LEU A 523 -0.52 -23.89 -23.66
C LEU A 523 -0.53 -24.93 -22.52
N PRO A 524 -1.41 -24.85 -21.50
CA PRO A 524 -1.42 -25.84 -20.43
C PRO A 524 -1.73 -27.27 -20.90
N CYS A 525 -2.55 -27.42 -21.94
CA CYS A 525 -2.84 -28.72 -22.55
C CYS A 525 -1.66 -29.21 -23.41
N LEU A 526 -1.04 -28.32 -24.19
CA LEU A 526 0.14 -28.63 -25.01
C LEU A 526 1.36 -29.07 -24.17
N PHE A 527 1.52 -28.51 -22.98
CA PHE A 527 2.57 -28.89 -22.03
C PHE A 527 2.16 -29.96 -21.01
N GLY A 528 0.97 -30.57 -21.13
CA GLY A 528 0.53 -31.66 -20.27
C GLY A 528 0.31 -31.28 -18.79
N ILE A 529 0.06 -30.01 -18.49
CA ILE A 529 -0.03 -29.48 -17.12
C ILE A 529 -1.37 -29.87 -16.50
N THR A 530 -1.37 -30.92 -15.69
CA THR A 530 -2.54 -31.43 -14.95
C THR A 530 -2.82 -30.70 -13.65
N ALA A 531 -1.79 -30.09 -13.02
CA ALA A 531 -1.92 -29.40 -11.74
C ALA A 531 -2.69 -28.06 -11.87
N LEU A 532 -3.67 -27.86 -10.99
CA LEU A 532 -4.63 -26.76 -11.08
C LEU A 532 -3.98 -25.37 -10.99
N PHE A 533 -3.09 -25.14 -10.02
CA PHE A 533 -2.49 -23.82 -9.79
C PHE A 533 -1.49 -23.39 -10.89
N PRO A 534 -0.56 -24.24 -11.36
CA PRO A 534 0.28 -23.91 -12.52
C PRO A 534 -0.54 -23.66 -13.80
N ARG A 535 -1.59 -24.45 -14.03
CA ARG A 535 -2.52 -24.26 -15.17
C ARG A 535 -3.23 -22.90 -15.10
N LEU A 536 -3.75 -22.53 -13.93
CA LEU A 536 -4.38 -21.23 -13.71
C LEU A 536 -3.37 -20.07 -13.87
N GLY A 537 -2.17 -20.23 -13.33
CA GLY A 537 -1.09 -19.25 -13.44
C GLY A 537 -0.66 -18.99 -14.89
N LEU A 538 -0.52 -20.05 -15.71
CA LEU A 538 -0.23 -19.91 -17.14
C LEU A 538 -1.36 -19.20 -17.90
N MET A 539 -2.62 -19.52 -17.59
CA MET A 539 -3.78 -18.86 -18.22
C MET A 539 -3.87 -17.38 -17.85
N VAL A 540 -3.58 -17.02 -16.59
CA VAL A 540 -3.52 -15.62 -16.15
C VAL A 540 -2.36 -14.87 -16.82
N ALA A 541 -1.16 -15.46 -16.86
CA ALA A 541 -0.02 -14.85 -17.54
C ALA A 541 -0.28 -14.66 -19.05
N GLY A 542 -0.83 -15.67 -19.72
CA GLY A 542 -1.25 -15.59 -21.12
C GLY A 542 -2.34 -14.54 -21.37
N GLY A 543 -3.30 -14.42 -20.45
CA GLY A 543 -4.33 -13.38 -20.48
C GLY A 543 -3.77 -11.97 -20.32
N ILE A 544 -2.80 -11.76 -19.42
CA ILE A 544 -2.10 -10.48 -19.26
C ILE A 544 -1.29 -10.13 -20.52
N ILE A 545 -0.58 -11.10 -21.11
CA ILE A 545 0.17 -10.90 -22.37
C ILE A 545 -0.79 -10.54 -23.51
N LEU A 546 -1.92 -11.24 -23.65
CA LEU A 546 -2.94 -10.94 -24.65
C LEU A 546 -3.52 -9.54 -24.47
N ALA A 547 -3.94 -9.18 -23.24
CA ALA A 547 -4.47 -7.85 -22.95
C ALA A 547 -3.45 -6.75 -23.24
N SER A 548 -2.19 -6.95 -22.86
CA SER A 548 -1.10 -6.00 -23.11
C SER A 548 -0.81 -5.83 -24.60
N PHE A 549 -0.83 -6.93 -25.36
CA PHE A 549 -0.68 -6.91 -26.82
C PHE A 549 -1.89 -6.25 -27.51
N MET A 550 -3.11 -6.49 -27.04
CA MET A 550 -4.33 -5.83 -27.54
C MET A 550 -4.27 -4.32 -27.31
N THR A 551 -3.92 -3.88 -26.10
CA THR A 551 -3.76 -2.45 -25.77
C THR A 551 -2.70 -1.82 -26.66
N TYR A 552 -1.49 -2.38 -26.72
CA TYR A 552 -0.42 -1.88 -27.59
C TYR A 552 -0.80 -1.85 -29.08
N SER A 553 -1.49 -2.88 -29.56
CA SER A 553 -1.98 -2.95 -30.95
C SER A 553 -3.01 -1.84 -31.22
N SER A 554 -3.94 -1.60 -30.29
CA SER A 554 -4.94 -0.53 -30.42
C SER A 554 -4.29 0.86 -30.41
N GLU A 555 -3.36 1.13 -29.50
CA GLU A 555 -2.60 2.39 -29.45
C GLU A 555 -1.79 2.60 -30.74
N HIS A 556 -1.05 1.57 -31.18
CA HIS A 556 -0.21 1.67 -32.35
C HIS A 556 -1.02 1.82 -33.65
N LEU A 557 -2.18 1.16 -33.77
CA LEU A 557 -3.08 1.34 -34.91
C LEU A 557 -3.77 2.71 -34.88
N ALA A 558 -4.20 3.19 -33.71
CA ALA A 558 -4.78 4.52 -33.55
C ALA A 558 -3.77 5.63 -33.89
N ILE A 559 -2.55 5.55 -33.35
CA ILE A 559 -1.45 6.49 -33.66
C ILE A 559 -1.13 6.46 -35.16
N ARG A 560 -1.13 5.27 -35.80
CA ARG A 560 -0.81 5.17 -37.24
C ARG A 560 -1.94 5.68 -38.13
N ALA A 561 -3.19 5.48 -37.75
CA ALA A 561 -4.35 6.07 -38.42
C ALA A 561 -4.34 7.60 -38.28
N PHE A 562 -4.07 8.10 -37.07
CA PHE A 562 -3.90 9.53 -36.79
C PHE A 562 -2.76 10.15 -37.62
N LEU A 563 -1.57 9.52 -37.64
CA LEU A 563 -0.43 9.99 -38.42
C LEU A 563 -0.69 9.97 -39.92
N ARG A 564 -1.40 8.98 -40.47
CA ARG A 564 -1.83 9.00 -41.88
C ARG A 564 -2.82 10.15 -42.16
N GLY A 565 -3.82 10.34 -41.30
CA GLY A 565 -4.74 11.47 -41.42
C GLY A 565 -4.07 12.85 -41.24
N TRP A 566 -2.89 12.89 -40.60
CA TRP A 566 -2.06 14.07 -40.45
C TRP A 566 -1.15 14.30 -41.69
N GLU A 567 -0.48 13.25 -42.19
CA GLU A 567 0.30 13.28 -43.44
C GLU A 567 -0.57 13.62 -44.67
N GLU A 568 -1.85 13.22 -44.68
CA GLU A 568 -2.81 13.61 -45.73
C GLU A 568 -3.36 15.05 -45.54
N ARG A 569 -3.23 15.65 -44.35
CA ARG A 569 -3.57 17.07 -44.11
C ARG A 569 -2.41 18.03 -44.43
N ASP A 570 -1.18 17.66 -44.07
CA ASP A 570 0.00 18.54 -44.15
C ASP A 570 0.81 18.38 -45.46
N ALA A 571 0.13 18.44 -46.60
CA ALA A 571 0.74 18.46 -47.93
C ALA A 571 0.74 19.85 -48.64
N PRO A 572 1.36 20.93 -48.09
CA PRO A 572 1.55 22.19 -48.81
C PRO A 572 2.82 22.19 -49.69
N ARG A 573 2.58 22.37 -50.99
CA ARG A 573 3.47 22.88 -52.06
C ARG A 573 4.81 23.52 -51.64
N THR A 574 5.91 22.75 -51.78
CA THR A 574 7.19 23.13 -52.44
C THR A 574 7.84 24.54 -52.22
N ARG A 575 9.00 24.61 -51.51
CA ARG A 575 10.37 24.93 -52.05
C ARG A 575 11.40 25.51 -51.04
N ILE A 576 12.54 24.81 -50.92
CA ILE A 576 13.96 25.29 -50.96
C ILE A 576 14.47 26.37 -49.99
N GLY A 577 15.59 26.08 -49.27
CA GLY A 577 16.60 27.10 -48.88
C GLY A 577 17.50 26.77 -47.66
N ASN A 578 18.73 26.29 -47.89
CA ASN A 578 19.75 26.06 -46.84
C ASN A 578 20.51 27.34 -46.44
N HIS A 579 21.05 27.43 -45.21
CA HIS A 579 22.50 27.37 -44.91
C HIS A 579 22.83 27.55 -43.41
N SER A 580 24.03 27.10 -42.99
CA SER A 580 24.52 27.04 -41.60
C SER A 580 26.02 27.41 -41.51
N GLN A 581 26.51 27.86 -40.34
CA GLN A 581 27.92 27.63 -39.86
C GLN A 581 28.17 28.07 -38.39
N LEU A 582 29.32 27.64 -37.82
CA LEU A 582 29.73 27.68 -36.40
C LEU A 582 30.96 28.58 -36.12
N PHE A 583 31.31 28.90 -34.86
CA PHE A 583 32.54 28.38 -34.14
C PHE A 583 32.90 29.03 -32.76
N ASN A 584 33.97 28.48 -32.12
CA ASN A 584 34.40 28.48 -30.70
C ASN A 584 35.86 29.01 -30.52
N VAL A 585 36.53 29.27 -29.36
CA VAL A 585 36.28 29.48 -27.89
C VAL A 585 37.64 29.93 -27.26
N GLY A 586 37.69 30.65 -26.12
CA GLY A 586 38.95 30.96 -25.38
C GLY A 586 38.82 31.04 -23.84
N LYS A 587 39.90 30.76 -23.07
CA LYS A 587 39.91 30.55 -21.59
C LYS A 587 40.98 31.37 -20.83
N GLY A 588 40.79 31.59 -19.51
CA GLY A 588 41.84 31.96 -18.54
C GLY A 588 41.37 32.03 -17.07
N ARG A 589 42.23 31.78 -16.06
CA ARG A 589 41.93 31.82 -14.60
C ARG A 589 43.13 32.23 -13.71
N TYR A 590 42.79 32.72 -12.50
CA TYR A 590 43.45 32.64 -11.17
C TYR A 590 44.22 33.90 -10.63
N PRO A 591 44.49 34.06 -9.30
CA PRO A 591 43.60 34.01 -8.10
C PRO A 591 43.89 35.07 -6.97
N ILE A 592 43.20 34.97 -5.80
CA ILE A 592 43.55 35.42 -4.40
C ILE A 592 42.84 36.66 -3.76
N ARG A 593 41.87 36.34 -2.87
CA ARG A 593 41.61 36.74 -1.45
C ARG A 593 42.15 38.07 -0.84
N LEU A 594 41.27 38.83 -0.16
CA LEU A 594 41.45 39.33 1.23
C LEU A 594 40.13 39.91 1.83
N GLN A 595 40.07 40.10 3.15
CA GLN A 595 38.89 40.50 3.95
C GLN A 595 38.77 42.03 4.11
N ASN A 596 37.55 42.55 4.34
CA ASN A 596 37.28 43.40 5.51
C ASN A 596 35.78 43.65 5.80
N SER A 597 35.52 43.88 7.09
CA SER A 597 34.28 44.23 7.78
C SER A 597 33.56 45.50 7.30
N TYR A 598 32.23 45.60 7.48
CA TYR A 598 31.55 46.86 7.86
C TYR A 598 30.28 46.65 8.72
N LYS A 599 29.86 47.75 9.36
CA LYS A 599 28.86 47.84 10.45
C LYS A 599 27.40 47.81 9.98
N VAL A 600 26.52 47.45 10.92
CA VAL A 600 25.08 47.77 10.89
C VAL A 600 24.86 49.29 10.87
N CYS A 601 23.93 49.75 10.04
CA CYS A 601 23.17 50.98 10.28
C CYS A 601 21.74 50.78 9.76
N ALA A 602 20.73 51.20 10.52
CA ALA A 602 19.33 50.99 10.20
C ALA A 602 18.70 52.27 9.63
N SER A 603 18.14 52.17 8.42
CA SER A 603 17.09 53.05 7.90
C SER A 603 16.67 52.59 6.51
N LEU A 604 15.46 52.04 6.38
CA LEU A 604 14.80 51.86 5.08
C LEU A 604 13.30 51.98 5.26
N SER A 605 12.86 53.24 5.36
CA SER A 605 11.51 53.66 5.01
C SER A 605 11.29 53.35 3.53
N VAL A 606 10.40 52.39 3.23
CA VAL A 606 9.95 52.11 1.86
C VAL A 606 8.61 52.80 1.65
N GLU A 607 8.65 54.08 1.32
CA GLU A 607 7.61 54.70 0.49
C GLU A 607 8.11 54.67 -0.95
N GLU A 608 7.64 53.70 -1.74
CA GLU A 608 7.67 53.79 -3.20
C GLU A 608 6.23 53.64 -3.75
N PRO A 609 5.83 54.39 -4.80
CA PRO A 609 4.46 54.36 -5.29
C PRO A 609 4.14 53.03 -6.00
N LEU A 610 2.96 52.47 -5.73
CA LEU A 610 2.45 51.25 -6.37
C LEU A 610 2.09 51.49 -7.86
N THR A 611 3.10 51.54 -8.73
CA THR A 611 2.91 51.55 -10.19
C THR A 611 3.93 50.69 -10.94
N SER A 612 3.94 49.37 -10.69
CA SER A 612 4.19 48.39 -11.77
C SER A 612 3.67 47.00 -11.40
N THR A 613 2.72 46.50 -12.19
CA THR A 613 2.26 45.11 -12.15
C THR A 613 3.32 44.20 -12.75
N ASN A 614 3.97 43.39 -11.92
CA ASN A 614 4.53 42.08 -12.27
C ASN A 614 5.03 41.40 -10.99
N SER A 615 4.13 40.72 -10.26
CA SER A 615 4.56 39.78 -9.23
C SER A 615 5.42 38.70 -9.89
N THR A 616 6.63 38.49 -9.37
CA THR A 616 7.65 37.63 -10.00
C THR A 616 7.30 36.17 -9.84
N ASN A 617 6.40 35.69 -10.70
CA ASN A 617 6.14 34.29 -10.92
C ASN A 617 7.40 33.66 -11.54
N ASN A 618 8.36 33.24 -10.71
CA ASN A 618 9.66 32.67 -11.13
C ASN A 618 9.52 31.40 -11.99
N LEU A 619 8.31 30.84 -12.06
CA LEU A 619 7.93 29.70 -12.90
C LEU A 619 7.41 30.12 -14.30
N GLY A 620 7.22 31.42 -14.54
CA GLY A 620 6.86 31.97 -15.86
C GLY A 620 5.39 31.87 -16.27
N PHE A 621 4.51 31.35 -15.41
CA PHE A 621 3.08 31.21 -15.69
C PHE A 621 2.36 32.55 -15.78
N ARG A 622 1.45 32.66 -16.75
CA ARG A 622 0.79 33.91 -17.17
C ARG A 622 -0.65 34.06 -16.68
N ASN A 623 -1.31 32.95 -16.33
CA ASN A 623 -2.72 32.92 -15.92
C ASN A 623 -3.05 31.68 -15.08
N SER A 624 -4.27 31.63 -14.55
CA SER A 624 -4.83 30.56 -13.75
C SER A 624 -4.83 29.20 -14.48
N GLU A 625 -5.13 29.17 -15.79
CA GLU A 625 -5.21 27.92 -16.56
C GLU A 625 -3.86 27.20 -16.65
N GLU A 626 -2.79 27.94 -16.97
CA GLU A 626 -1.42 27.40 -17.01
C GLU A 626 -0.99 26.82 -15.65
N ILE A 627 -1.33 27.51 -14.55
CA ILE A 627 -1.00 27.08 -13.19
C ILE A 627 -1.78 25.82 -12.80
N MET A 628 -3.09 25.76 -13.07
CA MET A 628 -3.91 24.57 -12.80
C MET A 628 -3.48 23.37 -13.64
N ALA A 629 -3.15 23.56 -14.92
CA ALA A 629 -2.64 22.51 -15.78
C ALA A 629 -1.27 21.99 -15.31
N ALA A 630 -0.39 22.85 -14.80
CA ALA A 630 0.87 22.44 -14.21
C ALA A 630 0.66 21.67 -12.88
N GLU A 631 -0.24 22.14 -12.01
CA GLU A 631 -0.55 21.49 -10.72
C GLU A 631 -1.07 20.06 -10.90
N ALA A 632 -2.00 19.86 -11.84
CA ALA A 632 -2.59 18.55 -12.12
C ALA A 632 -1.58 17.49 -12.60
N ASN A 633 -0.41 17.91 -13.10
CA ASN A 633 0.67 17.02 -13.52
C ASN A 633 1.72 16.77 -12.41
N LEU A 634 1.69 17.53 -11.31
CA LEU A 634 2.74 17.55 -10.29
C LEU A 634 2.25 17.15 -8.89
N LEU A 635 1.00 17.43 -8.54
CA LEU A 635 0.42 17.13 -7.23
C LEU A 635 -0.56 15.95 -7.28
N VAL A 636 -0.64 15.20 -6.17
CA VAL A 636 -1.60 14.10 -6.04
C VAL A 636 -3.00 14.68 -5.90
N GLY A 637 -3.91 14.28 -6.79
CA GLY A 637 -5.33 14.69 -6.87
C GLY A 637 -6.19 14.31 -5.66
N THR A 638 -5.86 14.87 -4.50
CA THR A 638 -6.53 14.67 -3.20
C THR A 638 -7.62 15.71 -2.92
N TYR A 639 -7.67 16.77 -3.73
CA TYR A 639 -8.65 17.86 -3.64
C TYR A 639 -9.31 18.09 -5.00
N ASN A 640 -10.63 18.16 -5.04
CA ASN A 640 -11.34 18.74 -6.18
C ASN A 640 -11.32 20.27 -6.04
N ARG A 641 -10.21 20.89 -6.49
CA ARG A 641 -10.00 22.33 -6.30
C ARG A 641 -11.00 23.14 -7.11
N ALA A 642 -11.46 24.25 -6.53
CA ALA A 642 -12.13 25.29 -7.29
C ALA A 642 -11.16 25.92 -8.29
N ALA A 643 -11.65 26.27 -9.48
CA ALA A 643 -10.89 26.98 -10.51
C ALA A 643 -10.71 28.47 -10.13
N VAL A 644 -9.85 28.73 -9.15
CA VAL A 644 -9.42 30.05 -8.67
C VAL A 644 -7.97 29.92 -8.20
N VAL A 645 -7.04 30.67 -8.78
CA VAL A 645 -5.63 30.66 -8.37
C VAL A 645 -5.31 31.94 -7.60
N VAL A 646 -5.43 31.87 -6.28
CA VAL A 646 -5.19 33.00 -5.37
C VAL A 646 -3.71 33.41 -5.38
N ALA A 647 -3.45 34.70 -5.59
CA ALA A 647 -2.12 35.30 -5.64
C ALA A 647 -1.78 36.10 -4.38
N SER A 648 -2.75 36.80 -3.78
CA SER A 648 -2.56 37.62 -2.58
C SER A 648 -3.87 37.80 -1.80
N GLY A 649 -3.78 38.44 -0.62
CA GLY A 649 -4.95 38.75 0.20
C GLY A 649 -4.66 39.88 1.18
N LYS A 650 -5.70 40.63 1.54
CA LYS A 650 -5.67 41.71 2.54
C LYS A 650 -7.01 41.77 3.29
N GLY A 651 -6.99 41.72 4.61
CA GLY A 651 -8.21 41.72 5.42
C GLY A 651 -9.09 40.52 5.08
N CYS A 652 -10.35 40.75 4.69
CA CYS A 652 -11.25 39.69 4.26
C CYS A 652 -11.24 39.44 2.74
N THR A 653 -10.39 40.10 1.96
CA THR A 653 -10.37 40.00 0.49
C THR A 653 -9.18 39.17 0.01
N LEU A 654 -9.43 38.27 -0.94
CA LEU A 654 -8.43 37.57 -1.73
C LEU A 654 -8.42 38.08 -3.17
N TYR A 655 -7.27 37.99 -3.81
CA TYR A 655 -7.04 38.37 -5.21
C TYR A 655 -6.47 37.19 -5.97
N ASP A 656 -7.02 36.84 -7.13
CA ASP A 656 -6.42 35.83 -8.01
C ASP A 656 -5.28 36.41 -8.88
N VAL A 657 -4.61 35.56 -9.66
CA VAL A 657 -3.51 35.98 -10.56
C VAL A 657 -3.99 36.87 -11.72
N GLU A 658 -5.29 36.86 -12.04
CA GLU A 658 -5.94 37.80 -12.96
C GLU A 658 -6.32 39.14 -12.30
N GLY A 659 -6.17 39.27 -10.98
CA GLY A 659 -6.50 40.47 -10.20
C GLY A 659 -7.97 40.60 -9.84
N LYS A 660 -8.79 39.56 -10.02
CA LYS A 660 -10.18 39.55 -9.59
C LYS A 660 -10.26 39.41 -8.07
N GLU A 661 -11.12 40.23 -7.48
CA GLU A 661 -11.37 40.25 -6.03
C GLU A 661 -12.38 39.18 -5.61
N TYR A 662 -12.15 38.61 -4.43
CA TYR A 662 -13.03 37.65 -3.78
C TYR A 662 -13.18 37.99 -2.30
N LEU A 663 -14.41 38.23 -1.83
CA LEU A 663 -14.70 38.29 -0.40
C LEU A 663 -14.59 36.88 0.19
N ASP A 664 -13.68 36.70 1.13
CA ASP A 664 -13.39 35.42 1.77
C ASP A 664 -14.27 35.20 3.02
N MET A 665 -15.40 34.53 2.83
CA MET A 665 -16.22 34.00 3.92
C MET A 665 -15.93 32.51 4.21
N ALA A 666 -14.84 31.96 3.64
CA ALA A 666 -14.34 30.61 3.91
C ALA A 666 -13.16 30.63 4.91
N SER A 667 -12.37 31.71 4.96
CA SER A 667 -11.25 31.95 5.88
C SER A 667 -10.24 30.80 5.91
N GLY A 668 -9.96 30.16 4.77
CA GLY A 668 -9.13 28.94 4.74
C GLY A 668 -9.71 27.77 5.54
N ILE A 669 -11.03 27.64 5.59
CA ILE A 669 -11.80 26.73 6.47
C ILE A 669 -11.67 27.11 7.95
N ALA A 670 -11.99 28.38 8.27
CA ALA A 670 -11.95 29.00 9.60
C ALA A 670 -10.54 29.17 10.23
N VAL A 671 -9.48 29.14 9.40
CA VAL A 671 -8.06 29.30 9.80
C VAL A 671 -7.65 30.77 9.92
N ASN A 672 -8.05 31.63 8.98
CA ASN A 672 -7.52 32.99 8.89
C ASN A 672 -8.33 33.96 9.78
N ALA A 673 -8.26 33.76 11.10
CA ALA A 673 -9.07 34.49 12.08
C ALA A 673 -8.86 36.01 12.04
N LEU A 674 -7.64 36.49 11.79
CA LEU A 674 -7.33 37.91 11.64
C LEU A 674 -7.45 38.42 10.19
N GLY A 675 -7.93 37.57 9.27
CA GLY A 675 -7.89 37.84 7.84
C GLY A 675 -6.49 37.57 7.26
N HIS A 676 -6.26 38.11 6.07
CA HIS A 676 -5.03 37.96 5.30
C HIS A 676 -4.14 39.20 5.46
N GLY A 677 -2.83 38.99 5.66
CA GLY A 677 -1.86 40.09 5.72
C GLY A 677 -1.98 41.00 6.95
N ASP A 678 -2.41 40.48 8.11
CA ASP A 678 -2.49 41.24 9.36
C ASP A 678 -1.10 41.75 9.80
N GLU A 679 -0.96 43.05 10.03
CA GLU A 679 0.34 43.70 10.28
C GLU A 679 0.99 43.23 11.58
N ASP A 680 0.22 43.04 12.67
CA ASP A 680 0.76 42.55 13.96
C ASP A 680 1.32 41.13 13.79
N TRP A 681 0.59 40.27 13.06
CA TRP A 681 1.00 38.90 12.77
C TRP A 681 2.22 38.83 11.85
N VAL A 682 2.26 39.63 10.77
CA VAL A 682 3.41 39.68 9.84
C VAL A 682 4.66 40.17 10.58
N ASN A 683 4.53 41.17 11.45
CA ASN A 683 5.63 41.64 12.30
C ASN A 683 6.11 40.54 13.26
N ALA A 684 5.20 39.84 13.94
CA ALA A 684 5.55 38.75 14.85
C ALA A 684 6.29 37.58 14.16
N VAL A 685 5.87 37.21 12.94
CA VAL A 685 6.53 36.18 12.12
C VAL A 685 7.91 36.65 11.66
N THR A 686 8.01 37.82 11.04
CA THR A 686 9.25 38.31 10.43
C THR A 686 10.33 38.64 11.47
N GLN A 687 9.96 39.24 12.61
CA GLN A 687 10.90 39.51 13.70
C GLN A 687 11.43 38.21 14.31
N GLN A 688 10.57 37.22 14.59
CA GLN A 688 11.01 35.95 15.15
C GLN A 688 11.84 35.12 14.17
N ALA A 689 11.56 35.18 12.87
CA ALA A 689 12.37 34.52 11.83
C ALA A 689 13.81 35.07 11.76
N ASN A 690 14.00 36.37 12.03
CA ASN A 690 15.33 36.99 12.12
C ASN A 690 16.10 36.61 13.40
N ILE A 691 15.43 36.06 14.40
CA ILE A 691 16.03 35.68 15.70
C ILE A 691 16.26 34.16 15.76
N LEU A 692 15.20 33.37 15.66
CA LEU A 692 15.23 31.93 15.85
C LEU A 692 13.96 31.26 15.31
N THR A 693 14.10 30.37 14.33
CA THR A 693 12.94 29.67 13.74
C THR A 693 12.58 28.38 14.47
N HIS A 694 13.57 27.53 14.78
CA HIS A 694 13.36 26.17 15.25
C HIS A 694 14.57 25.65 16.05
N VAL A 695 14.32 24.95 17.17
CA VAL A 695 15.35 24.33 18.03
C VAL A 695 15.00 22.92 18.52
N SER A 696 13.94 22.30 18.00
CA SER A 696 13.28 21.09 18.56
C SER A 696 12.79 21.29 20.02
N ASN A 697 12.18 20.25 20.60
CA ASN A 697 11.76 20.22 22.00
C ASN A 697 12.85 19.74 22.98
N VAL A 698 14.11 19.63 22.54
CA VAL A 698 15.27 19.33 23.41
C VAL A 698 15.74 20.56 24.18
N TYR A 699 15.45 21.77 23.67
CA TYR A 699 15.86 23.03 24.27
C TYR A 699 14.65 23.92 24.54
N TYR A 700 14.72 24.76 25.57
CA TYR A 700 13.68 25.72 25.90
C TYR A 700 13.64 26.90 24.93
N SER A 701 12.47 27.50 24.76
CA SER A 701 12.32 28.78 24.05
C SER A 701 11.25 29.67 24.68
N VAL A 702 11.49 30.98 24.67
CA VAL A 702 10.58 31.97 25.28
C VAL A 702 9.21 32.00 24.56
N PRO A 703 9.11 32.06 23.21
CA PRO A 703 7.79 32.14 22.56
C PRO A 703 6.90 30.93 22.82
N GLN A 704 7.48 29.73 22.97
CA GLN A 704 6.74 28.52 23.31
C GLN A 704 6.15 28.59 24.73
N LEU A 705 6.92 29.11 25.70
CA LEU A 705 6.46 29.31 27.07
C LEU A 705 5.41 30.44 27.17
N GLU A 706 5.62 31.55 26.46
CA GLU A 706 4.69 32.68 26.41
C GLU A 706 3.32 32.30 25.82
N LEU A 707 3.31 31.45 24.78
CA LEU A 707 2.08 30.86 24.25
C LEU A 707 1.44 29.88 25.24
N ALA A 708 2.24 29.00 25.84
CA ALA A 708 1.74 28.01 26.79
C ALA A 708 1.05 28.67 27.99
N LYS A 709 1.67 29.71 28.56
CA LYS A 709 1.11 30.49 29.65
C LYS A 709 -0.24 31.10 29.28
N ARG A 710 -0.35 31.73 28.10
CA ARG A 710 -1.61 32.34 27.61
C ARG A 710 -2.74 31.33 27.45
N LEU A 711 -2.44 30.16 26.86
CA LEU A 711 -3.45 29.12 26.64
C LEU A 711 -3.91 28.47 27.96
N VAL A 712 -3.01 28.32 28.93
CA VAL A 712 -3.31 27.84 30.30
C VAL A 712 -4.14 28.89 31.05
N ASP A 713 -3.63 30.12 31.21
CA ASP A 713 -4.31 31.21 31.94
C ASP A 713 -5.69 31.55 31.35
N GLY A 714 -5.85 31.37 30.03
CA GLY A 714 -7.09 31.63 29.31
C GLY A 714 -8.03 30.43 29.17
N SER A 715 -7.82 29.30 29.87
CA SER A 715 -8.68 28.11 29.76
C SER A 715 -8.81 27.35 31.08
N PHE A 716 -9.47 26.17 31.04
CA PHE A 716 -9.58 25.25 32.18
C PHE A 716 -8.32 24.41 32.43
N ALA A 717 -7.33 24.46 31.53
CA ALA A 717 -6.27 23.46 31.46
C ALA A 717 -5.00 23.85 32.22
N ASP A 718 -4.45 22.92 32.98
CA ASP A 718 -3.20 23.10 33.73
C ASP A 718 -1.94 22.97 32.86
N ARG A 719 -2.04 22.25 31.73
CA ARG A 719 -0.90 21.91 30.85
C ARG A 719 -1.29 21.94 29.39
N VAL A 720 -0.29 22.18 28.54
CA VAL A 720 -0.42 22.14 27.08
C VAL A 720 0.68 21.28 26.44
N PHE A 721 0.32 20.51 25.42
CA PHE A 721 1.25 19.87 24.50
C PHE A 721 1.04 20.47 23.09
N PHE A 722 2.12 20.87 22.41
CA PHE A 722 2.05 21.40 21.05
C PHE A 722 2.28 20.33 19.98
N CYS A 723 1.67 20.52 18.82
CA CYS A 723 1.89 19.78 17.58
C CYS A 723 1.76 20.73 16.38
N ASN A 724 1.57 20.21 15.16
CA ASN A 724 1.58 20.98 13.91
C ASN A 724 0.19 21.05 13.24
N SER A 725 -0.80 20.29 13.75
CA SER A 725 -2.13 20.21 13.14
C SER A 725 -3.20 19.63 14.08
N GLY A 726 -4.48 19.85 13.76
CA GLY A 726 -5.60 19.27 14.53
C GLY A 726 -5.64 17.74 14.49
N THR A 727 -5.22 17.11 13.38
CA THR A 727 -5.15 15.64 13.29
C THR A 727 -4.09 15.09 14.25
N GLU A 728 -2.93 15.75 14.38
CA GLU A 728 -1.92 15.38 15.38
C GLU A 728 -2.37 15.68 16.82
N ALA A 729 -3.12 16.76 17.05
CA ALA A 729 -3.69 17.06 18.36
C ALA A 729 -4.65 15.95 18.82
N ASN A 730 -5.51 15.46 17.92
CA ASN A 730 -6.41 14.34 18.20
C ASN A 730 -5.66 12.99 18.34
N GLU A 731 -4.59 12.71 17.59
CA GLU A 731 -3.71 11.55 17.83
C GLU A 731 -3.03 11.61 19.21
N ALA A 732 -2.60 12.81 19.64
CA ALA A 732 -2.06 13.03 20.97
C ALA A 732 -3.12 12.82 22.06
N ALA A 733 -4.34 13.36 21.91
CA ALA A 733 -5.45 13.11 22.83
C ALA A 733 -5.82 11.61 22.92
N ILE A 734 -5.87 10.88 21.80
CA ILE A 734 -6.06 9.41 21.75
C ILE A 734 -5.00 8.70 22.60
N LYS A 735 -3.73 9.06 22.42
CA LYS A 735 -2.61 8.47 23.18
C LYS A 735 -2.66 8.84 24.66
N PHE A 736 -2.94 10.09 24.99
CA PHE A 736 -2.97 10.58 26.37
C PHE A 736 -4.13 9.95 27.15
N ALA A 737 -5.31 9.81 26.55
CA ALA A 737 -6.42 9.08 27.17
C ALA A 737 -6.07 7.61 27.48
N ARG A 738 -5.49 6.87 26.52
CA ARG A 738 -5.05 5.49 26.75
C ARG A 738 -3.90 5.38 27.77
N LYS A 739 -3.00 6.36 27.83
CA LYS A 739 -1.92 6.42 28.82
C LYS A 739 -2.49 6.71 30.23
N TYR A 740 -3.39 7.67 30.36
CA TYR A 740 -4.11 8.00 31.60
C TYR A 740 -4.83 6.78 32.17
N GLN A 741 -5.58 6.04 31.36
CA GLN A 741 -6.31 4.85 31.83
C GLN A 741 -5.36 3.76 32.36
N ARG A 742 -4.23 3.53 31.68
CA ARG A 742 -3.19 2.58 32.13
C ARG A 742 -2.44 3.05 33.38
N PHE A 743 -2.24 4.35 33.53
CA PHE A 743 -1.55 4.94 34.67
C PHE A 743 -2.43 4.91 35.93
N SER A 744 -3.73 5.20 35.77
CA SER A 744 -4.69 5.27 36.88
C SER A 744 -5.15 3.88 37.37
N HIS A 745 -5.03 2.84 36.52
CA HIS A 745 -5.44 1.47 36.83
C HIS A 745 -4.28 0.47 36.60
N PRO A 746 -3.19 0.56 37.39
CA PRO A 746 -1.97 -0.23 37.17
C PRO A 746 -2.16 -1.74 37.37
N ASP A 747 -3.11 -2.14 38.22
CA ASP A 747 -3.44 -3.54 38.51
C ASP A 747 -4.40 -4.17 37.49
N GLU A 748 -5.02 -3.37 36.63
CA GLU A 748 -5.94 -3.86 35.59
C GLU A 748 -5.16 -4.42 34.39
N LYS A 749 -5.46 -5.66 34.02
CA LYS A 749 -4.84 -6.31 32.85
C LYS A 749 -5.29 -5.73 31.51
N GLN A 750 -6.48 -5.12 31.47
CA GLN A 750 -7.08 -4.52 30.28
C GLN A 750 -7.89 -3.28 30.69
N PRO A 751 -7.21 -2.18 31.07
CA PRO A 751 -7.89 -0.93 31.42
C PRO A 751 -8.58 -0.34 30.17
N ALA A 752 -9.54 0.56 30.42
CA ALA A 752 -10.34 1.20 29.39
C ALA A 752 -9.48 1.73 28.21
N ALA A 753 -9.86 1.36 26.99
CA ALA A 753 -9.07 1.61 25.77
C ALA A 753 -9.92 1.89 24.53
N GLU A 754 -11.25 1.80 24.63
CA GLU A 754 -12.20 2.11 23.56
C GLU A 754 -12.50 3.61 23.54
N PHE A 755 -13.05 4.11 22.44
CA PHE A 755 -13.43 5.51 22.26
C PHE A 755 -14.86 5.61 21.74
N ILE A 756 -15.53 6.69 22.13
CA ILE A 756 -16.82 7.07 21.56
C ILE A 756 -16.60 8.35 20.73
N SER A 757 -17.16 8.34 19.53
CA SER A 757 -17.33 9.52 18.66
C SER A 757 -18.78 9.56 18.18
N PHE A 758 -19.17 10.62 17.48
CA PHE A 758 -20.56 10.87 17.09
C PHE A 758 -20.76 10.89 15.57
N THR A 759 -22.00 10.68 15.13
CA THR A 759 -22.40 10.85 13.73
C THR A 759 -22.07 12.25 13.23
N ASN A 760 -21.70 12.34 11.95
CA ASN A 760 -21.25 13.54 11.23
C ASN A 760 -19.89 14.13 11.66
N SER A 761 -19.21 13.56 12.67
CA SER A 761 -17.93 14.06 13.19
C SER A 761 -16.78 14.12 12.17
N PHE A 762 -15.85 15.05 12.39
CA PHE A 762 -14.58 15.11 11.68
C PHE A 762 -13.42 15.48 12.61
N HIS A 763 -12.55 14.51 12.90
CA HIS A 763 -11.42 14.69 13.82
C HIS A 763 -10.05 14.60 13.13
N GLY A 764 -9.97 14.17 11.87
CA GLY A 764 -8.72 14.19 11.11
C GLY A 764 -8.61 13.17 9.99
N ARG A 765 -7.37 12.90 9.58
CA ARG A 765 -7.04 12.06 8.41
C ARG A 765 -5.89 11.06 8.66
N THR A 766 -5.20 11.14 9.78
CA THR A 766 -4.26 10.11 10.26
C THR A 766 -5.02 8.88 10.78
N MET A 767 -4.41 7.70 10.84
CA MET A 767 -5.13 6.43 11.05
C MET A 767 -5.93 6.32 12.38
N GLY A 768 -5.57 7.07 13.43
CA GLY A 768 -6.33 7.17 14.67
C GLY A 768 -7.43 8.23 14.60
N ALA A 769 -7.08 9.46 14.19
CA ALA A 769 -8.04 10.56 14.03
C ALA A 769 -9.11 10.29 12.95
N LEU A 770 -8.76 9.51 11.92
CA LEU A 770 -9.68 9.00 10.89
C LEU A 770 -10.60 7.91 11.44
N ALA A 771 -10.14 7.09 12.39
CA ALA A 771 -11.01 6.13 13.08
C ALA A 771 -12.07 6.83 13.93
N LEU A 772 -11.77 8.02 14.47
CA LEU A 772 -12.75 8.88 15.14
C LEU A 772 -13.69 9.63 14.17
N THR A 773 -13.40 9.68 12.86
CA THR A 773 -14.17 10.46 11.88
C THR A 773 -15.31 9.61 11.29
N SER A 774 -16.57 10.01 11.50
CA SER A 774 -17.71 9.14 11.17
C SER A 774 -17.99 9.00 9.67
N LYS A 775 -17.58 9.96 8.83
CA LYS A 775 -17.92 9.99 7.40
C LYS A 775 -17.27 8.82 6.66
N GLU A 776 -18.05 7.78 6.37
CA GLU A 776 -17.62 6.52 5.75
C GLU A 776 -16.77 6.70 4.49
N GLN A 777 -17.14 7.64 3.61
CA GLN A 777 -16.39 8.00 2.39
C GLN A 777 -14.92 8.38 2.65
N TYR A 778 -14.58 8.81 3.87
CA TYR A 778 -13.21 9.12 4.27
C TYR A 778 -12.52 7.94 4.94
N ARG A 779 -13.26 7.08 5.65
CA ARG A 779 -12.73 6.01 6.50
C ARG A 779 -12.62 4.66 5.78
N LEU A 780 -13.68 4.22 5.10
CA LEU A 780 -13.76 2.90 4.45
C LEU A 780 -12.59 2.56 3.50
N PRO A 781 -12.07 3.50 2.66
CA PRO A 781 -10.96 3.19 1.75
C PRO A 781 -9.63 2.83 2.44
N PHE A 782 -9.50 3.09 3.75
CA PHE A 782 -8.28 2.88 4.53
C PHE A 782 -8.46 1.84 5.65
N GLU A 783 -9.54 1.05 5.63
CA GLU A 783 -9.77 0.04 6.65
C GLU A 783 -8.85 -1.19 6.51
N PRO A 784 -8.39 -1.78 7.63
CA PRO A 784 -8.72 -1.45 9.01
C PRO A 784 -7.99 -0.21 9.55
N VAL A 785 -8.75 0.76 10.05
CA VAL A 785 -8.26 1.90 10.84
C VAL A 785 -8.04 1.49 12.31
N MET A 786 -7.66 2.43 13.20
CA MET A 786 -7.50 2.12 14.63
C MET A 786 -8.77 1.47 15.22
N PRO A 787 -8.68 0.27 15.81
CA PRO A 787 -9.84 -0.42 16.37
C PRO A 787 -10.28 0.17 17.72
N GLY A 788 -11.52 -0.15 18.09
CA GLY A 788 -12.11 0.24 19.36
C GLY A 788 -12.77 1.61 19.36
N VAL A 789 -13.27 2.11 18.22
CA VAL A 789 -14.11 3.30 18.15
C VAL A 789 -15.56 2.91 17.90
N SER A 790 -16.49 3.46 18.69
CA SER A 790 -17.93 3.36 18.48
C SER A 790 -18.51 4.71 18.04
N PHE A 791 -19.44 4.71 17.09
CA PHE A 791 -20.17 5.90 16.66
C PHE A 791 -21.58 5.89 17.24
N LEU A 792 -21.95 6.96 17.95
CA LEU A 792 -23.30 7.19 18.45
C LEU A 792 -23.95 8.37 17.73
N GLU A 793 -25.27 8.50 17.84
CA GLU A 793 -25.97 9.66 17.28
C GLU A 793 -25.64 10.93 18.09
N TYR A 794 -25.23 12.00 17.40
CA TYR A 794 -24.95 13.30 18.04
C TYR A 794 -26.21 13.85 18.72
N GLY A 795 -26.11 14.22 20.00
CA GLY A 795 -27.25 14.63 20.83
C GLY A 795 -27.99 13.50 21.55
N ASN A 796 -27.70 12.23 21.26
CA ASN A 796 -28.40 11.10 21.87
C ASN A 796 -27.81 10.78 23.27
N ILE A 797 -28.41 11.40 24.29
CA ILE A 797 -27.98 11.34 25.70
C ILE A 797 -27.97 9.91 26.24
N GLU A 798 -29.07 9.16 26.07
CA GLU A 798 -29.24 7.85 26.71
C GLU A 798 -28.29 6.81 26.10
N ALA A 799 -28.17 6.77 24.76
CA ALA A 799 -27.20 5.89 24.10
C ALA A 799 -25.75 6.20 24.51
N ALA A 800 -25.41 7.47 24.75
CA ALA A 800 -24.09 7.87 25.23
C ALA A 800 -23.84 7.42 26.67
N LYS A 801 -24.78 7.67 27.59
CA LYS A 801 -24.71 7.21 28.99
C LYS A 801 -24.53 5.69 29.07
N GLU A 802 -25.39 4.93 28.38
CA GLU A 802 -25.31 3.46 28.34
C GLU A 802 -23.99 2.93 27.78
N ALA A 803 -23.40 3.61 26.79
CA ALA A 803 -22.14 3.19 26.19
C ALA A 803 -20.95 3.46 27.12
N ILE A 804 -20.92 4.63 27.75
CA ILE A 804 -19.86 5.05 28.69
C ILE A 804 -19.87 4.16 29.95
N GLN A 805 -21.06 3.90 30.52
CA GLN A 805 -21.25 3.09 31.73
C GLN A 805 -20.79 1.62 31.60
N ARG A 806 -20.46 1.13 30.39
CA ARG A 806 -19.86 -0.21 30.18
C ARG A 806 -18.42 -0.32 30.70
N GLY A 807 -17.79 0.79 31.11
CA GLY A 807 -16.47 0.81 31.74
C GLY A 807 -15.28 0.50 30.82
N LYS A 808 -15.48 0.48 29.50
CA LYS A 808 -14.42 0.22 28.50
C LYS A 808 -13.90 1.46 27.78
N THR A 809 -14.65 2.55 27.87
CA THR A 809 -14.38 3.81 27.17
C THR A 809 -13.26 4.57 27.88
N ALA A 810 -12.12 4.72 27.21
CA ALA A 810 -11.02 5.56 27.67
C ALA A 810 -11.39 7.04 27.59
N ALA A 811 -12.03 7.44 26.47
CA ALA A 811 -12.46 8.80 26.24
C ALA A 811 -13.65 8.93 25.26
N VAL A 812 -14.42 10.01 25.42
CA VAL A 812 -15.48 10.44 24.53
C VAL A 812 -15.02 11.68 23.77
N PHE A 813 -14.97 11.62 22.45
CA PHE A 813 -14.61 12.74 21.57
C PHE A 813 -15.87 13.39 21.02
N VAL A 814 -15.99 14.71 21.16
CA VAL A 814 -17.14 15.48 20.66
C VAL A 814 -16.70 16.87 20.20
N GLU A 815 -17.22 17.34 19.05
CA GLU A 815 -17.15 18.75 18.66
C GLU A 815 -18.29 19.50 19.37
N PRO A 816 -18.05 20.56 20.19
CA PRO A 816 -19.11 21.38 20.78
C PRO A 816 -20.01 22.06 19.73
N ILE A 817 -19.45 22.30 18.54
CA ILE A 817 -20.17 22.67 17.30
C ILE A 817 -19.53 21.91 16.14
N GLN A 818 -20.27 20.97 15.54
CA GLN A 818 -19.79 20.16 14.41
C GLN A 818 -19.64 20.99 13.14
N GLY A 819 -18.40 21.32 12.77
CA GLY A 819 -18.14 22.21 11.63
C GLY A 819 -18.31 21.52 10.28
N GLU A 820 -17.56 20.44 10.03
CA GLU A 820 -17.72 19.63 8.81
C GLU A 820 -19.04 18.83 8.81
N GLY A 821 -19.58 18.54 9.99
CA GLY A 821 -20.80 17.76 10.16
C GLY A 821 -22.08 18.47 9.70
N GLY A 822 -22.04 19.80 9.52
CA GLY A 822 -23.17 20.59 9.02
C GLY A 822 -23.58 21.76 9.92
N ILE A 823 -22.68 22.29 10.76
CA ILE A 823 -22.94 23.38 11.70
C ILE A 823 -24.00 23.00 12.75
N TYR A 824 -23.98 21.75 13.20
CA TYR A 824 -24.80 21.31 14.33
C TYR A 824 -24.14 21.72 15.65
N SER A 825 -24.85 22.48 16.47
CA SER A 825 -24.41 22.82 17.83
C SER A 825 -24.91 21.76 18.80
N ALA A 826 -24.12 21.44 19.82
CA ALA A 826 -24.60 20.60 20.92
C ALA A 826 -25.71 21.33 21.72
N THR A 827 -26.47 20.58 22.51
CA THR A 827 -27.25 21.17 23.62
C THR A 827 -26.43 21.14 24.90
N LYS A 828 -26.72 22.04 25.84
CA LYS A 828 -26.06 22.05 27.15
C LYS A 828 -26.33 20.74 27.91
N GLU A 829 -27.56 20.25 27.83
CA GLU A 829 -28.04 19.02 28.46
C GLU A 829 -27.29 17.80 27.94
N PHE A 830 -26.95 17.80 26.64
CA PHE A 830 -26.13 16.75 26.03
C PHE A 830 -24.69 16.79 26.51
N LEU A 831 -24.00 17.93 26.45
CA LEU A 831 -22.60 18.02 26.90
C LEU A 831 -22.48 17.77 28.41
N GLN A 832 -23.40 18.28 29.23
CA GLN A 832 -23.44 18.00 30.66
C GLN A 832 -23.65 16.51 30.92
N SER A 833 -24.57 15.86 30.19
CA SER A 833 -24.77 14.41 30.30
C SER A 833 -23.53 13.60 29.93
N LEU A 834 -22.72 14.05 28.96
CA LEU A 834 -21.44 13.42 28.63
C LEU A 834 -20.41 13.62 29.76
N ARG A 835 -20.34 14.82 30.34
CA ARG A 835 -19.46 15.15 31.49
C ARG A 835 -19.78 14.26 32.68
N ASP A 836 -21.03 14.25 33.12
CA ASP A 836 -21.51 13.48 34.27
C ASP A 836 -21.27 11.97 34.08
N ALA A 837 -21.52 11.44 32.87
CA ALA A 837 -21.29 10.04 32.54
C ALA A 837 -19.79 9.68 32.52
N CYS A 838 -18.94 10.55 31.95
CA CYS A 838 -17.49 10.35 31.96
C CYS A 838 -16.94 10.34 33.39
N ASP A 839 -17.36 11.29 34.23
CA ASP A 839 -16.93 11.36 35.63
C ASP A 839 -17.37 10.14 36.43
N ALA A 840 -18.61 9.68 36.26
CA ALA A 840 -19.13 8.49 36.92
C ALA A 840 -18.43 7.19 36.50
N ALA A 841 -17.96 7.10 35.24
CA ALA A 841 -17.31 5.91 34.68
C ALA A 841 -15.77 5.95 34.71
N GLY A 842 -15.16 7.07 35.12
CA GLY A 842 -13.70 7.28 35.03
C GLY A 842 -13.17 7.50 33.60
N SER A 843 -14.04 7.68 32.61
CA SER A 843 -13.68 8.06 31.24
C SER A 843 -13.27 9.54 31.16
N LEU A 844 -12.50 9.92 30.13
CA LEU A 844 -12.19 11.32 29.86
C LEU A 844 -13.18 11.92 28.84
N LEU A 845 -13.55 13.18 29.01
CA LEU A 845 -14.25 13.96 28.00
C LEU A 845 -13.24 14.76 27.17
N VAL A 846 -13.32 14.68 25.84
CA VAL A 846 -12.45 15.39 24.91
C VAL A 846 -13.28 16.28 24.00
N PHE A 847 -13.03 17.58 24.04
CA PHE A 847 -13.63 18.53 23.11
C PHE A 847 -12.68 18.83 21.95
N ASP A 848 -13.14 18.56 20.73
CA ASP A 848 -12.49 19.02 19.52
C ASP A 848 -12.96 20.45 19.22
N GLU A 849 -12.12 21.41 19.59
CA GLU A 849 -12.31 22.84 19.35
C GLU A 849 -11.44 23.36 18.20
N VAL A 850 -10.83 22.47 17.40
CA VAL A 850 -9.97 22.82 16.26
C VAL A 850 -10.64 23.82 15.32
N GLN A 851 -11.96 23.72 15.14
CA GLN A 851 -12.73 24.58 14.24
C GLN A 851 -13.66 25.58 14.95
N CYS A 852 -14.15 25.30 16.16
CA CYS A 852 -15.15 26.14 16.83
C CYS A 852 -14.58 27.04 17.96
N GLY A 853 -13.35 26.78 18.42
CA GLY A 853 -12.68 27.59 19.43
C GLY A 853 -11.96 28.84 18.89
N LEU A 854 -11.16 29.44 19.75
CA LEU A 854 -10.38 30.68 19.55
C LEU A 854 -11.21 31.82 18.94
N GLY A 855 -12.30 32.20 19.61
CA GLY A 855 -13.15 33.32 19.22
C GLY A 855 -14.21 32.99 18.17
N ARG A 856 -14.11 31.88 17.44
CA ARG A 856 -15.00 31.54 16.31
C ARG A 856 -16.48 31.53 16.69
N ALA A 857 -16.82 30.99 17.85
CA ALA A 857 -18.19 30.89 18.36
C ALA A 857 -18.67 32.15 19.12
N GLY A 858 -17.89 33.25 19.13
CA GLY A 858 -18.17 34.47 19.91
C GLY A 858 -17.59 34.46 21.34
N TYR A 859 -17.08 33.31 21.77
CA TYR A 859 -16.41 33.06 23.04
C TYR A 859 -14.97 32.64 22.78
N LEU A 860 -14.08 32.73 23.78
CA LEU A 860 -12.68 32.34 23.56
C LEU A 860 -12.62 30.84 23.21
N TRP A 861 -13.41 30.03 23.91
CA TRP A 861 -13.65 28.63 23.59
C TRP A 861 -15.16 28.37 23.46
N ALA A 862 -15.56 27.51 22.53
CA ALA A 862 -16.96 27.18 22.28
C ALA A 862 -17.63 26.50 23.48
N HIS A 863 -16.89 25.79 24.33
CA HIS A 863 -17.45 25.16 25.53
C HIS A 863 -17.95 26.15 26.59
N GLU A 864 -17.43 27.39 26.60
CA GLU A 864 -17.85 28.45 27.52
C GLU A 864 -19.34 28.79 27.37
N ILE A 865 -19.89 28.65 26.15
CA ILE A 865 -21.32 28.83 25.84
C ILE A 865 -22.20 27.93 26.70
N TYR A 866 -21.74 26.70 26.96
CA TYR A 866 -22.50 25.69 27.68
C TYR A 866 -22.15 25.68 29.18
N GLY A 867 -20.95 26.16 29.56
CA GLY A 867 -20.42 26.09 30.91
C GLY A 867 -20.05 24.67 31.33
N VAL A 868 -19.65 23.83 30.37
CA VAL A 868 -19.23 22.43 30.57
C VAL A 868 -17.76 22.32 30.19
N PHE A 869 -16.93 21.71 31.03
CA PHE A 869 -15.48 21.64 30.83
C PHE A 869 -15.01 20.21 30.53
N PRO A 870 -14.17 20.00 29.50
CA PRO A 870 -13.63 18.68 29.18
C PRO A 870 -12.41 18.35 30.07
N ASP A 871 -11.90 17.12 30.01
CA ASP A 871 -10.58 16.78 30.58
C ASP A 871 -9.45 17.18 29.62
N ILE A 872 -9.74 17.17 28.30
CA ILE A 872 -8.83 17.49 27.21
C ILE A 872 -9.54 18.35 26.16
N MET A 873 -8.87 19.38 25.62
CA MET A 873 -9.34 20.18 24.49
C MET A 873 -8.28 20.21 23.39
N THR A 874 -8.66 19.93 22.15
CA THR A 874 -7.76 19.97 20.99
C THR A 874 -7.99 21.22 20.14
N LEU A 875 -6.90 21.89 19.76
CA LEU A 875 -6.87 23.15 19.04
C LEU A 875 -5.94 23.05 17.82
N ALA A 876 -6.21 23.84 16.77
CA ALA A 876 -5.29 24.10 15.66
C ALA A 876 -5.79 25.33 14.87
N LYS A 877 -5.88 25.24 13.54
CA LYS A 877 -6.47 26.21 12.60
C LYS A 877 -6.19 27.68 12.96
N PRO A 878 -7.06 28.46 13.64
CA PRO A 878 -6.79 29.88 13.86
C PRO A 878 -5.62 30.18 14.78
N LEU A 879 -5.16 29.19 15.58
CA LEU A 879 -4.15 29.39 16.63
C LEU A 879 -2.89 30.13 16.18
N ALA A 880 -2.37 29.90 14.96
CA ALA A 880 -1.23 30.67 14.42
C ALA A 880 -1.55 31.41 13.11
N GLY A 881 -2.82 31.72 12.83
CA GLY A 881 -3.23 32.61 11.73
C GLY A 881 -2.78 32.15 10.33
N GLY A 882 -2.72 30.83 10.10
CA GLY A 882 -2.29 30.24 8.81
C GLY A 882 -1.01 29.41 8.88
N LEU A 883 -0.16 29.59 9.90
CA LEU A 883 0.99 28.71 10.10
C LEU A 883 0.59 27.36 10.75
N PRO A 884 1.24 26.23 10.42
CA PRO A 884 0.88 24.92 10.96
C PRO A 884 1.19 24.80 12.46
N ILE A 885 0.15 24.78 13.28
CA ILE A 885 0.20 24.45 14.71
C ILE A 885 -1.03 23.63 15.10
N GLY A 886 -0.87 22.80 16.13
CA GLY A 886 -1.97 22.31 16.95
C GLY A 886 -1.56 22.32 18.42
N ALA A 887 -2.54 22.19 19.31
CA ALA A 887 -2.31 22.08 20.74
C ALA A 887 -3.31 21.10 21.38
N VAL A 888 -2.87 20.46 22.45
CA VAL A 888 -3.69 19.66 23.35
C VAL A 888 -3.60 20.29 24.72
N LEU A 889 -4.67 20.96 25.13
CA LEU A 889 -4.85 21.50 26.48
C LEU A 889 -5.47 20.42 27.35
N MET A 890 -4.96 20.21 28.56
CA MET A 890 -5.46 19.17 29.45
C MET A 890 -5.30 19.53 30.93
N THR A 891 -6.12 18.90 31.77
CA THR A 891 -6.00 19.00 33.23
C THR A 891 -4.77 18.24 33.76
N GLU A 892 -4.29 18.60 34.94
CA GLU A 892 -3.13 17.95 35.58
C GLU A 892 -3.39 16.46 35.88
N LYS A 893 -4.66 16.10 36.10
CA LYS A 893 -5.15 14.71 36.17
C LYS A 893 -4.73 13.89 34.95
N VAL A 894 -4.80 14.45 33.75
CA VAL A 894 -4.35 13.79 32.51
C VAL A 894 -2.85 13.95 32.32
N ALA A 895 -2.30 15.15 32.53
CA ALA A 895 -0.91 15.45 32.25
C ALA A 895 0.08 14.65 33.11
N SER A 896 -0.23 14.44 34.39
CA SER A 896 0.59 13.67 35.34
C SER A 896 0.79 12.20 34.94
N ALA A 897 -0.06 11.64 34.08
CA ALA A 897 0.12 10.32 33.50
C ALA A 897 1.18 10.26 32.38
N ILE A 898 1.55 11.41 31.79
CA ILE A 898 2.40 11.50 30.59
C ILE A 898 3.85 11.75 31.00
N ASN A 899 4.75 10.83 30.62
CA ASN A 899 6.16 10.87 30.99
C ASN A 899 7.04 11.21 29.79
N TYR A 900 8.28 11.64 30.05
CA TYR A 900 9.27 11.88 29.01
C TYR A 900 9.46 10.65 28.12
N GLY A 901 9.30 10.82 26.80
CA GLY A 901 9.39 9.76 25.80
C GLY A 901 8.07 9.09 25.40
N ASP A 902 6.96 9.28 26.14
CA ASP A 902 5.65 8.74 25.74
C ASP A 902 5.12 9.37 24.42
N HIS A 903 5.48 10.63 24.18
CA HIS A 903 5.14 11.38 22.97
C HIS A 903 6.24 12.42 22.66
N GLY A 904 6.40 12.76 21.38
CA GLY A 904 7.22 13.88 20.92
C GLY A 904 6.89 14.23 19.47
N SER A 905 7.31 15.41 19.04
CA SER A 905 7.21 15.87 17.65
C SER A 905 8.33 16.86 17.37
N THR A 906 8.90 16.82 16.15
CA THR A 906 10.05 17.64 15.78
C THR A 906 9.69 19.13 15.79
N PHE A 907 8.75 19.54 14.93
CA PHE A 907 8.42 20.95 14.68
C PHE A 907 7.42 21.55 15.68
N ALA A 908 6.79 20.72 16.50
CA ALA A 908 5.87 21.11 17.56
C ALA A 908 6.44 22.22 18.44
N GLY A 909 5.67 23.28 18.65
CA GLY A 909 6.06 24.38 19.54
C GLY A 909 7.28 25.19 19.05
N SER A 910 7.59 25.18 17.75
CA SER A 910 8.71 25.96 17.22
C SER A 910 8.58 27.47 17.54
N PRO A 911 9.68 28.18 17.89
CA PRO A 911 9.61 29.58 18.31
C PRO A 911 8.90 30.50 17.31
N LEU A 912 9.15 30.33 16.00
CA LEU A 912 8.50 31.12 14.94
C LEU A 912 6.97 31.03 15.01
N VAL A 913 6.45 29.80 15.02
CA VAL A 913 5.01 29.55 14.98
C VAL A 913 4.36 29.92 16.32
N CYS A 914 5.07 29.74 17.44
CA CYS A 914 4.55 30.17 18.73
C CYS A 914 4.45 31.69 18.85
N ASN A 915 5.43 32.44 18.34
CA ASN A 915 5.36 33.91 18.36
C ASN A 915 4.22 34.45 17.48
N ALA A 916 4.00 33.83 16.32
CA ALA A 916 2.84 34.11 15.47
C ALA A 916 1.51 33.82 16.20
N ALA A 917 1.44 32.71 16.95
CA ALA A 917 0.26 32.35 17.73
C ALA A 917 0.01 33.27 18.93
N VAL A 918 1.07 33.76 19.59
CA VAL A 918 0.97 34.81 20.63
C VAL A 918 0.31 36.06 20.05
N ALA A 919 0.72 36.51 18.86
CA ALA A 919 0.12 37.68 18.21
C ALA A 919 -1.36 37.47 17.86
N VAL A 920 -1.77 36.28 17.44
CA VAL A 920 -3.21 35.97 17.25
C VAL A 920 -3.96 35.99 18.58
N PHE A 921 -3.45 35.28 19.59
CA PHE A 921 -4.11 35.15 20.88
C PHE A 921 -4.28 36.51 21.57
N ASP A 922 -3.21 37.32 21.61
CA ASP A 922 -3.22 38.65 22.22
C ASP A 922 -4.13 39.63 21.48
N LYS A 923 -4.44 39.40 20.21
CA LYS A 923 -5.39 40.21 19.43
C LYS A 923 -6.83 39.75 19.61
N VAL A 924 -7.08 38.44 19.62
CA VAL A 924 -8.42 37.84 19.85
C VAL A 924 -8.91 38.08 21.28
N THR A 925 -8.01 38.13 22.27
CA THR A 925 -8.33 38.36 23.69
C THR A 925 -8.38 39.85 24.10
N LYS A 926 -8.19 40.80 23.16
CA LYS A 926 -8.34 42.23 23.47
C LYS A 926 -9.76 42.52 24.00
N PRO A 927 -9.92 43.37 25.04
CA PRO A 927 -11.24 43.76 25.55
C PRO A 927 -12.17 44.22 24.42
N GLY A 928 -13.38 43.65 24.37
CA GLY A 928 -14.39 43.94 23.37
C GLY A 928 -14.27 43.19 22.02
N PHE A 929 -13.14 42.53 21.72
CA PHE A 929 -12.98 41.81 20.45
C PHE A 929 -14.00 40.66 20.31
N LEU A 930 -14.08 39.77 21.29
CA LEU A 930 -15.05 38.65 21.29
C LEU A 930 -16.51 39.13 21.29
N ALA A 931 -16.83 40.20 22.02
CA ALA A 931 -18.16 40.81 22.00
C ALA A 931 -18.53 41.35 20.60
N SER A 932 -17.57 41.91 19.86
CA SER A 932 -17.75 42.29 18.46
C SER A 932 -18.00 41.07 17.56
N VAL A 933 -17.30 39.95 17.78
CA VAL A 933 -17.55 38.70 17.03
C VAL A 933 -18.96 38.16 17.28
N THR A 934 -19.44 38.17 18.53
CA THR A 934 -20.81 37.77 18.89
C THR A 934 -21.84 38.64 18.19
N LYS A 935 -21.75 39.97 18.33
CA LYS A 935 -22.66 40.93 17.68
C LYS A 935 -22.71 40.72 16.15
N LYS A 936 -21.54 40.53 15.52
CA LYS A 936 -21.45 40.29 14.06
C LYS A 936 -22.02 38.94 13.65
N GLY A 937 -21.93 37.93 14.51
CA GLY A 937 -22.57 36.63 14.31
C GLY A 937 -24.09 36.67 14.40
N GLU A 938 -24.63 37.45 15.33
CA GLU A 938 -26.06 37.75 15.44
C GLU A 938 -26.55 38.49 14.19
N TYR A 939 -25.89 39.60 13.84
CA TYR A 939 -26.19 40.41 12.67
C TYR A 939 -26.12 39.62 11.34
N LEU A 940 -25.12 38.75 11.18
CA LEU A 940 -25.04 37.84 10.02
C LEU A 940 -26.26 36.91 9.94
N LYS A 941 -26.71 36.33 11.07
CA LYS A 941 -27.90 35.47 11.10
C LYS A 941 -29.17 36.26 10.79
N GLU A 942 -29.32 37.48 11.31
CA GLU A 942 -30.44 38.37 10.99
C GLU A 942 -30.49 38.71 9.49
N LEU A 943 -29.36 39.08 8.89
CA LEU A 943 -29.26 39.33 7.45
C LEU A 943 -29.64 38.10 6.62
N LEU A 944 -29.14 36.91 6.99
CA LEU A 944 -29.47 35.66 6.29
C LEU A 944 -30.96 35.33 6.43
N LEU A 945 -31.56 35.48 7.60
CA LEU A 945 -33.00 35.28 7.82
C LEU A 945 -33.83 36.26 6.99
N GLN A 946 -33.47 37.55 6.99
CA GLN A 946 -34.14 38.59 6.22
C GLN A 946 -34.08 38.35 4.70
N LYS A 947 -32.92 37.91 4.18
CA LYS A 947 -32.65 37.82 2.74
C LYS A 947 -32.96 36.45 2.14
N LEU A 948 -32.90 35.38 2.93
CA LEU A 948 -33.02 33.99 2.47
C LEU A 948 -34.15 33.21 3.14
N GLY A 949 -34.65 33.62 4.31
CA GLY A 949 -35.62 32.85 5.09
C GLY A 949 -36.98 32.63 4.41
N GLY A 950 -37.33 33.43 3.41
CA GLY A 950 -38.50 33.22 2.55
C GLY A 950 -38.26 32.34 1.32
N ASN A 951 -37.04 31.85 1.08
CA ASN A 951 -36.73 31.01 -0.07
C ASN A 951 -37.12 29.54 0.20
N LYS A 952 -37.86 28.94 -0.73
CA LYS A 952 -38.41 27.57 -0.64
C LYS A 952 -37.38 26.46 -0.38
N HIS A 953 -36.10 26.69 -0.74
CA HIS A 953 -35.03 25.72 -0.58
C HIS A 953 -34.35 25.78 0.79
N VAL A 954 -34.49 26.88 1.53
CA VAL A 954 -33.85 27.06 2.84
C VAL A 954 -34.66 26.36 3.91
N LYS A 955 -34.05 25.37 4.58
CA LYS A 955 -34.65 24.62 5.68
C LYS A 955 -34.38 25.26 7.04
N GLU A 956 -33.14 25.66 7.27
CA GLU A 956 -32.67 26.17 8.56
C GLU A 956 -31.47 27.10 8.36
N ILE A 957 -31.38 28.15 9.18
CA ILE A 957 -30.18 28.97 9.35
C ILE A 957 -29.76 28.82 10.81
N ARG A 958 -28.56 28.28 11.05
CA ARG A 958 -28.09 27.88 12.38
C ARG A 958 -26.63 28.23 12.63
N GLY A 959 -26.23 28.18 13.90
CA GLY A 959 -24.87 28.47 14.36
C GLY A 959 -24.78 29.67 15.31
N THR A 960 -23.56 29.97 15.73
CA THR A 960 -23.27 31.03 16.72
C THR A 960 -21.91 31.67 16.43
N GLY A 961 -21.71 32.91 16.88
CA GLY A 961 -20.60 33.75 16.45
C GLY A 961 -20.48 33.76 14.92
N LEU A 962 -19.25 33.62 14.41
CA LEU A 962 -18.95 33.56 12.99
C LEU A 962 -18.72 32.12 12.50
N ILE A 963 -19.49 31.15 13.02
CA ILE A 963 -19.64 29.81 12.43
C ILE A 963 -21.12 29.54 12.15
N VAL A 964 -21.54 29.84 10.91
CA VAL A 964 -22.95 29.84 10.49
C VAL A 964 -23.17 28.88 9.32
N GLY A 965 -24.31 28.18 9.34
CA GLY A 965 -24.75 27.26 8.31
C GLY A 965 -26.15 27.61 7.79
N VAL A 966 -26.32 27.56 6.47
CA VAL A 966 -27.63 27.61 5.80
C VAL A 966 -27.88 26.23 5.22
N GLU A 967 -28.81 25.47 5.80
CA GLU A 967 -29.21 24.16 5.27
C GLU A 967 -30.25 24.31 4.16
N LEU A 968 -30.02 23.56 3.08
CA LEU A 968 -30.88 23.45 1.92
C LEU A 968 -31.55 22.07 1.84
N ASP A 969 -32.70 22.01 1.17
CA ASP A 969 -33.33 20.77 0.73
C ASP A 969 -32.64 20.10 -0.47
N VAL A 970 -31.81 20.87 -1.20
CA VAL A 970 -31.01 20.48 -2.37
C VAL A 970 -29.50 20.55 -2.10
N SER A 971 -28.68 20.20 -3.10
CA SER A 971 -27.23 20.36 -3.03
C SER A 971 -26.83 21.83 -2.96
N ALA A 972 -25.89 22.17 -2.08
CA ALA A 972 -25.34 23.53 -1.95
C ALA A 972 -24.27 23.86 -3.01
N SER A 973 -23.70 22.85 -3.70
CA SER A 973 -22.59 23.09 -4.63
C SER A 973 -22.90 24.10 -5.76
N PRO A 974 -24.05 24.04 -6.46
CA PRO A 974 -24.36 25.01 -7.52
C PRO A 974 -24.44 26.46 -7.00
N LEU A 975 -24.95 26.64 -5.79
CA LEU A 975 -25.02 27.94 -5.12
C LEU A 975 -23.62 28.45 -4.72
N VAL A 976 -22.78 27.57 -4.17
CA VAL A 976 -21.38 27.90 -3.84
C VAL A 976 -20.58 28.26 -5.09
N ASP A 977 -20.77 27.54 -6.20
CA ASP A 977 -20.14 27.85 -7.49
C ASP A 977 -20.63 29.19 -8.08
N ALA A 978 -21.94 29.47 -8.01
CA ALA A 978 -22.49 30.75 -8.42
C ALA A 978 -21.92 31.92 -7.58
N CYS A 979 -21.85 31.76 -6.25
CA CYS A 979 -21.25 32.75 -5.35
C CYS A 979 -19.77 33.00 -5.68
N ARG A 980 -18.99 31.93 -5.88
CA ARG A 980 -17.58 31.99 -6.27
C ARG A 980 -17.39 32.72 -7.60
N ASN A 981 -18.23 32.45 -8.59
CA ASN A 981 -18.21 33.16 -9.86
C ASN A 981 -18.53 34.66 -9.67
N SER A 982 -19.41 35.00 -8.73
CA SER A 982 -19.76 36.37 -8.32
C SER A 982 -18.80 37.03 -7.32
N GLY A 983 -17.64 36.44 -7.00
CA GLY A 983 -16.64 37.05 -6.11
C GLY A 983 -16.86 36.82 -4.61
N LEU A 984 -17.58 35.76 -4.22
CA LEU A 984 -17.78 35.35 -2.83
C LEU A 984 -17.29 33.92 -2.59
N LEU A 985 -16.33 33.73 -1.69
CA LEU A 985 -15.86 32.40 -1.28
C LEU A 985 -16.59 31.95 -0.03
N ILE A 986 -17.31 30.85 -0.17
CA ILE A 986 -18.07 30.15 0.87
C ILE A 986 -17.86 28.64 0.68
N LEU A 987 -18.20 27.84 1.70
CA LEU A 987 -17.92 26.40 1.71
C LEU A 987 -19.20 25.57 1.69
N THR A 988 -19.07 24.28 1.40
CA THR A 988 -20.09 23.29 1.75
C THR A 988 -19.78 22.62 3.09
N ALA A 989 -20.80 22.04 3.72
CA ALA A 989 -20.70 21.20 4.92
C ALA A 989 -21.77 20.10 4.92
N GLY A 990 -21.77 19.25 5.95
CA GLY A 990 -22.75 18.17 6.13
C GLY A 990 -22.66 17.11 5.04
N LYS A 991 -23.80 16.83 4.39
CA LYS A 991 -23.90 15.91 3.23
C LYS A 991 -23.68 16.63 1.88
N GLY A 992 -23.18 17.87 1.90
CA GLY A 992 -23.09 18.75 0.73
C GLY A 992 -24.33 19.62 0.51
N ASN A 993 -25.30 19.60 1.43
CA ASN A 993 -26.54 20.38 1.39
C ASN A 993 -26.53 21.60 2.35
N VAL A 994 -25.41 21.90 3.00
CA VAL A 994 -25.27 23.06 3.90
C VAL A 994 -24.25 24.02 3.31
N VAL A 995 -24.64 25.28 3.11
CA VAL A 995 -23.69 26.38 2.87
C VAL A 995 -23.07 26.75 4.21
N ARG A 996 -21.74 26.69 4.30
CA ARG A 996 -20.95 27.02 5.49
C ARG A 996 -20.28 28.37 5.31
N ILE A 997 -20.51 29.26 6.28
CA ILE A 997 -20.06 30.65 6.32
C ILE A 997 -19.20 30.81 7.58
N VAL A 998 -17.89 31.00 7.38
CA VAL A 998 -16.86 31.08 8.43
C VAL A 998 -15.82 32.17 8.11
N PRO A 999 -16.22 33.46 7.97
CA PRO A 999 -15.32 34.56 7.58
C PRO A 999 -14.21 34.84 8.60
N PRO A 1000 -13.18 35.64 8.28
CA PRO A 1000 -12.29 36.21 9.29
C PRO A 1000 -13.07 36.86 10.45
N LEU A 1001 -12.56 36.77 11.68
CA LEU A 1001 -13.19 37.35 12.86
C LEU A 1001 -13.19 38.90 12.81
N VAL A 1002 -12.31 39.48 12.00
CA VAL A 1002 -12.19 40.93 11.75
C VAL A 1002 -13.20 41.47 10.74
N ILE A 1003 -14.00 40.62 10.06
CA ILE A 1003 -14.96 41.05 9.03
C ILE A 1003 -15.88 42.18 9.50
N SER A 1004 -16.14 43.15 8.65
CA SER A 1004 -17.00 44.32 8.92
C SER A 1004 -18.48 44.02 8.66
N GLU A 1005 -19.37 44.84 9.22
CA GLU A 1005 -20.82 44.75 8.96
C GLU A 1005 -21.14 44.97 7.47
N GLN A 1006 -20.39 45.86 6.80
CA GLN A 1006 -20.51 46.12 5.36
C GLN A 1006 -20.07 44.93 4.49
N GLU A 1007 -19.01 44.22 4.86
CA GLU A 1007 -18.59 42.99 4.19
C GLU A 1007 -19.61 41.86 4.40
N LEU A 1008 -20.22 41.76 5.59
CA LEU A 1008 -21.32 40.81 5.85
C LEU A 1008 -22.55 41.12 4.98
N GLU A 1009 -22.96 42.39 4.88
CA GLU A 1009 -24.01 42.81 3.95
C GLU A 1009 -23.67 42.45 2.50
N LEU A 1010 -22.46 42.74 2.04
CA LEU A 1010 -22.01 42.43 0.68
C LEU A 1010 -22.09 40.91 0.40
N GLY A 1011 -21.55 40.09 1.30
CA GLY A 1011 -21.57 38.63 1.18
C GLY A 1011 -22.99 38.06 1.14
N VAL A 1012 -23.87 38.49 2.05
CA VAL A 1012 -25.27 38.03 2.06
C VAL A 1012 -26.04 38.52 0.83
N ASN A 1013 -25.78 39.75 0.34
CA ASN A 1013 -26.40 40.26 -0.89
C ASN A 1013 -25.93 39.49 -2.15
N ILE A 1014 -24.68 39.05 -2.22
CA ILE A 1014 -24.19 38.16 -3.30
C ILE A 1014 -24.88 36.80 -3.19
N LEU A 1015 -24.85 36.17 -2.01
CA LEU A 1015 -25.48 34.87 -1.76
C LEU A 1015 -26.98 34.87 -2.13
N SER A 1016 -27.71 35.91 -1.74
CA SER A 1016 -29.13 36.10 -2.07
C SER A 1016 -29.38 36.19 -3.58
N LYS A 1017 -28.55 36.93 -4.34
CA LYS A 1017 -28.63 37.00 -5.81
C LYS A 1017 -28.33 35.67 -6.48
N CYS A 1018 -27.47 34.85 -5.90
CA CYS A 1018 -27.09 33.54 -6.44
C CYS A 1018 -28.11 32.42 -6.17
N MET A 1019 -29.15 32.64 -5.33
CA MET A 1019 -30.15 31.62 -4.99
C MET A 1019 -30.89 31.02 -6.19
N SER A 1020 -31.01 31.76 -7.30
CA SER A 1020 -31.62 31.23 -8.54
C SER A 1020 -30.85 30.05 -9.14
N ALA A 1021 -29.56 29.89 -8.82
CA ALA A 1021 -28.74 28.77 -9.28
C ALA A 1021 -29.17 27.39 -8.73
N ILE A 1022 -30.09 27.36 -7.75
CA ILE A 1022 -30.70 26.13 -7.22
C ILE A 1022 -32.22 26.03 -7.46
N ASP A 1023 -32.86 27.08 -7.99
CA ASP A 1023 -34.31 27.12 -8.23
C ASP A 1023 -34.78 26.24 -9.41
N GLU A 1024 -33.87 25.92 -10.33
CA GLU A 1024 -34.16 25.09 -11.49
C GLU A 1024 -34.09 23.58 -11.17
N LYS A 1025 -35.16 22.85 -11.52
CA LYS A 1025 -34.98 21.44 -11.88
C LYS A 1025 -33.97 21.42 -13.03
N SER A 1026 -32.82 20.78 -12.80
CA SER A 1026 -31.75 20.61 -13.79
C SER A 1026 -32.20 19.76 -14.98
N LEU A 1027 -32.97 20.39 -15.89
CA LEU A 1027 -33.42 19.87 -17.16
C LEU A 1027 -32.62 20.58 -18.26
N GLN A 1028 -31.65 19.83 -18.79
CA GLN A 1028 -30.78 20.19 -19.92
C GLN A 1028 -29.69 21.23 -19.58
N VAL A 1029 -28.42 20.85 -19.57
CA VAL A 1029 -27.60 20.73 -20.79
C VAL A 1029 -27.82 21.94 -21.71
N ASN A 1030 -26.83 22.83 -21.78
CA ASN A 1030 -26.77 23.90 -22.78
C ASN A 1030 -26.70 23.31 -24.20
N VAL A 1031 -27.85 22.99 -24.80
CA VAL A 1031 -27.96 22.60 -26.21
C VAL A 1031 -28.31 23.83 -27.04
N THR A 1032 -27.32 24.66 -27.34
CA THR A 1032 -27.43 25.63 -28.43
C THR A 1032 -27.08 24.97 -29.77
N ARG A 1033 -27.92 24.02 -30.20
CA ARG A 1033 -28.18 23.67 -31.62
C ARG A 1033 -29.40 22.73 -31.80
N LEU A 1034 -30.59 23.33 -31.65
CA LEU A 1034 -31.75 23.26 -32.58
C LEU A 1034 -31.48 22.50 -33.91
N THR A 1035 -32.38 21.73 -34.54
CA THR A 1035 -33.82 21.35 -34.38
C THR A 1035 -34.03 20.02 -35.17
N VAL A 1036 -35.12 19.23 -35.08
CA VAL A 1036 -36.43 19.40 -35.75
C VAL A 1036 -37.42 18.34 -35.25
N VAL A 1037 -38.67 18.74 -35.02
CA VAL A 1037 -39.83 17.91 -34.65
C VAL A 1037 -40.38 17.13 -35.86
N LYS A 1038 -40.90 15.91 -35.65
CA LYS A 1038 -41.96 15.35 -36.50
C LYS A 1038 -43.03 14.56 -35.71
N PHE A 1039 -44.27 14.96 -35.92
CA PHE A 1039 -45.54 14.24 -35.66
C PHE A 1039 -45.52 12.82 -36.29
N THR A 1040 -46.36 11.82 -35.99
CA THR A 1040 -47.76 11.71 -35.49
C THR A 1040 -47.92 10.24 -35.01
N GLY A 1041 -48.64 9.84 -33.95
CA GLY A 1041 -50.10 9.66 -33.90
C GLY A 1041 -50.52 8.16 -33.79
N ILE A 1042 -51.60 7.85 -33.05
CA ILE A 1042 -52.33 6.55 -32.92
C ILE A 1042 -51.60 5.44 -32.10
N LEU A 1043 -52.18 4.59 -31.24
CA LEU A 1043 -53.39 4.46 -30.37
C LEU A 1043 -53.35 3.00 -29.81
N LEU A 1044 -54.17 2.67 -28.79
CA LEU A 1044 -54.42 1.32 -28.19
C LEU A 1044 -53.30 0.83 -27.23
N CYS A 1045 -53.44 0.74 -25.90
CA CYS A 1045 -54.53 0.41 -24.96
C CYS A 1045 -54.67 -1.11 -24.65
N SER A 1046 -54.67 -1.45 -23.34
CA SER A 1046 -54.92 -2.77 -22.70
C SER A 1046 -53.95 -3.90 -23.10
N THR A 1047 -53.44 -4.75 -22.19
CA THR A 1047 -53.80 -5.06 -20.77
C THR A 1047 -52.56 -5.23 -19.90
#